data_AF-A0A374V8F6-F1
#
_entry.id   AF-A0A374V8F6-F1
#
_cell.length_a   1.000
_cell.length_b   1.000
_cell.length_c   1.000
_cell.angle_alpha   90.00
_cell.angle_beta   90.00
_cell.angle_gamma   90.00
#
_symmetry.space_group_name_H-M   'P 1'
#
loop_
_entity.id
_entity.type
_entity.pdbx_description
1 polymer ?
#
loop_
_entity_poly.entity_id
_entity_poly.type
_entity_poly.pdbx_seq_one_letter_code
_entity_poly.pdbx_strand_id
1 'polypeptide(L)'
;MKKIIILFLLLMGVISGYAQKRIKVACVGNSITYGAALPDRDTQAYPVRLQQLLGDSYEVANFGKSGTTLLAKGHRPYILQKEYQQAIEFTADIVVIHLGINDTDPRNWPNYRDSFVKDYLDLIHTFKAKSSQCRILIARLTPISDRHQRFESGTRDWRGEIQQAIETVARFADVQLIDFEKPLYPYPFMFPDAVHPNPAGARILAETVYSAITGDFGGLQMSMLYTDSMVLQRNIPLHIQGMANAGAMVTVSIAKQKQTVKVGSDGHWEVTLLPLSAGGPYTLTITDGQKTTLQYKDILAGEVWLCSGQSNMEFMMKEAISGKQDIPLATNSRIRLFDMKARWRTNAVEWESTVLDSLNSLQYYKDTKWETVSPQSARDFSAIAYYFGKMLQDSLKVPVGLICNAVGGSPAEAWIDRNTLEYRFPAILRNWTKNDFIQDWVRGRAALNVRKSENNRQRHPYEPCYLFEAGIRPLRQFPLKGVIWYQGESNAHNKDVHEKLFKLLVESWRKNWSNSEMPFYYVQLSSIDRPSWPWFRDSQRRLMKDIRNTGMVVSSDKGDSLNVHPTDKRPIGERLAYWALNKTYGWKHIVPSGPLFRSAEFRNGAVYVSFDYGEGMHSADGKALRTFEVAEIDGLFEPAIAEVENNCLKVYSKNLKSPRYVRYGWQPFTRANLVNAAGLPASTFRAEAISAYVNVVDIQAMKGFPEKDKNFAKGVSACFAGVTDGWLLIAGGCNFPKKSAKDGGSKEFYRDIYVTELSDDSVFFWRKVGEFPQPVAYGVSVSTSDGIVCVGGMNAEGTLNTVYRISMENDKKVLIEVLPSLPCALDNMSGCILGNTVYIAGGNKDGKPSNVFYCLNLEKLLEGWQKLPDFPGLPRIQPVCAVQTDVTGRPAFYLWGGFAVGVGGSPASLSLDGYVYSPNSGKWTSLPAPVNRQGETISLGGGTAVAWGDSLILCMGGVNKDIFLQALRKPAPDYLSHPVEWYRFNCFLLAYNTHREKWQTIECIPATARAGAACVVWGKDLFYINGELKPGIRTPEITRIRLEK
;
A
#
# COMPACT_ATOMS: atom_id res chain seq x y z
N MET A 1 -30.79 -65.67 -63.97
CA MET A 1 -29.90 -65.56 -62.78
C MET A 1 -28.59 -64.79 -63.00
N LYS A 2 -28.22 -64.34 -64.21
CA LYS A 2 -26.96 -63.59 -64.45
C LYS A 2 -27.03 -62.05 -64.23
N LYS A 3 -28.23 -61.46 -64.08
CA LYS A 3 -28.40 -60.00 -63.88
C LYS A 3 -28.46 -59.54 -62.41
N ILE A 4 -28.61 -60.47 -61.44
CA ILE A 4 -28.67 -60.15 -60.00
C ILE A 4 -27.27 -60.23 -59.35
N ILE A 5 -26.36 -61.05 -59.89
CA ILE A 5 -25.00 -61.21 -59.35
C ILE A 5 -24.09 -60.03 -59.72
N ILE A 6 -24.32 -59.36 -60.86
CA ILE A 6 -23.54 -58.19 -61.28
C ILE A 6 -23.92 -56.93 -60.49
N LEU A 7 -25.17 -56.80 -60.04
CA LEU A 7 -25.60 -55.68 -59.21
C LEU A 7 -25.10 -55.82 -57.75
N PHE A 8 -24.91 -57.05 -57.26
CA PHE A 8 -24.36 -57.30 -55.92
C PHE A 8 -22.83 -57.11 -55.86
N LEU A 9 -22.11 -57.38 -56.96
CA LEU A 9 -20.67 -57.13 -57.06
C LEU A 9 -20.33 -55.64 -57.33
N LEU A 10 -21.24 -54.87 -57.95
CA LEU A 10 -21.10 -53.41 -58.08
C LEU A 10 -21.45 -52.64 -56.80
N LEU A 11 -22.23 -53.22 -55.89
CA LEU A 11 -22.48 -52.63 -54.56
C LEU A 11 -21.36 -52.88 -53.54
N MET A 12 -20.47 -53.87 -53.78
CA MET A 12 -19.25 -54.07 -52.98
C MET A 12 -18.02 -53.32 -53.51
N GLY A 13 -18.13 -52.65 -54.67
CA GLY A 13 -17.05 -51.89 -55.29
C GLY A 13 -16.93 -50.42 -54.87
N VAL A 14 -17.81 -49.93 -53.99
CA VAL A 14 -17.80 -48.53 -53.49
C VAL A 14 -17.80 -48.50 -51.97
N ILE A 15 -16.89 -49.26 -51.36
CA ILE A 15 -16.37 -48.94 -50.03
C ILE A 15 -14.84 -48.86 -50.16
N SER A 16 -14.37 -47.99 -51.06
CA SER A 16 -13.04 -47.43 -50.90
C SER A 16 -13.09 -46.62 -49.62
N GLY A 17 -12.46 -47.14 -48.57
CA GLY A 17 -12.38 -46.50 -47.27
C GLY A 17 -11.93 -45.05 -47.45
N TYR A 18 -12.84 -44.11 -47.17
CA TYR A 18 -12.46 -42.78 -46.76
C TYR A 18 -11.74 -42.96 -45.42
N ALA A 19 -10.43 -43.22 -45.46
CA ALA A 19 -9.59 -43.05 -44.30
C ALA A 19 -9.74 -41.60 -43.88
N GLN A 20 -10.42 -41.37 -42.75
CA GLN A 20 -10.65 -40.04 -42.21
C GLN A 20 -9.28 -39.36 -42.07
N LYS A 21 -9.07 -38.27 -42.82
CA LYS A 21 -7.82 -37.52 -42.78
C LYS A 21 -7.59 -37.06 -41.34
N ARG A 22 -6.51 -37.55 -40.71
CA ARG A 22 -6.16 -37.20 -39.33
C ARG A 22 -5.87 -35.70 -39.23
N ILE A 23 -6.32 -35.09 -38.13
CA ILE A 23 -6.01 -33.69 -37.82
C ILE A 23 -4.57 -33.62 -37.32
N LYS A 24 -3.72 -32.88 -38.02
CA LYS A 24 -2.29 -32.75 -37.69
C LYS A 24 -2.07 -31.65 -36.65
N VAL A 25 -1.34 -31.98 -35.58
CA VAL A 25 -0.99 -31.05 -34.50
C VAL A 25 0.53 -30.94 -34.38
N ALA A 26 1.10 -29.76 -34.64
CA ALA A 26 2.52 -29.48 -34.43
C ALA A 26 2.76 -28.83 -33.08
N CYS A 27 3.50 -29.49 -32.19
CA CYS A 27 3.98 -28.91 -30.94
C CYS A 27 5.37 -28.29 -31.18
N VAL A 28 5.42 -26.96 -31.26
CA VAL A 28 6.61 -26.15 -31.54
C VAL A 28 7.12 -25.56 -30.23
N GLY A 29 8.40 -25.72 -29.93
CA GLY A 29 8.93 -25.13 -28.70
C GLY A 29 10.38 -25.44 -28.40
N ASN A 30 10.77 -25.15 -27.17
CA ASN A 30 12.15 -25.30 -26.70
C ASN A 30 12.38 -26.64 -25.97
N SER A 31 13.23 -26.65 -24.95
CA SER A 31 13.56 -27.83 -24.13
C SER A 31 12.35 -28.43 -23.42
N ILE A 32 11.34 -27.64 -23.05
CA ILE A 32 10.14 -28.15 -22.37
C ILE A 32 9.26 -28.93 -23.34
N THR A 33 9.06 -28.42 -24.56
CA THR A 33 8.35 -29.15 -25.62
C THR A 33 9.11 -30.38 -26.06
N TYR A 34 10.45 -30.28 -26.14
CA TYR A 34 11.31 -31.44 -26.40
C TYR A 34 11.11 -32.53 -25.32
N GLY A 35 10.86 -32.16 -24.06
CA GLY A 35 10.80 -33.09 -22.93
C GLY A 35 12.16 -33.30 -22.26
N ALA A 36 12.99 -32.26 -22.22
CA ALA A 36 14.27 -32.29 -21.52
C ALA A 36 14.07 -32.55 -20.02
N ALA A 37 15.04 -33.23 -19.40
CA ALA A 37 15.03 -33.64 -17.99
C ALA A 37 13.92 -34.63 -17.57
N LEU A 38 13.05 -35.07 -18.48
CA LEU A 38 12.16 -36.20 -18.21
C LEU A 38 12.94 -37.53 -18.26
N PRO A 39 12.66 -38.49 -17.36
CA PRO A 39 13.28 -39.81 -17.39
C PRO A 39 13.10 -40.56 -18.71
N ASP A 40 11.91 -40.46 -19.31
CA ASP A 40 11.59 -41.05 -20.61
C ASP A 40 10.72 -40.08 -21.42
N ARG A 41 11.37 -39.25 -22.24
CA ARG A 41 10.67 -38.24 -23.06
C ARG A 41 9.76 -38.86 -24.11
N ASP A 42 10.05 -40.07 -24.58
CA ASP A 42 9.32 -40.71 -25.68
C ASP A 42 7.95 -41.23 -25.21
N THR A 43 7.74 -41.34 -23.90
CA THR A 43 6.43 -41.64 -23.31
C THR A 43 5.88 -40.50 -22.43
N GLN A 44 6.72 -39.60 -21.91
CA GLN A 44 6.32 -38.62 -20.90
C GLN A 44 6.27 -37.18 -21.38
N ALA A 45 6.87 -36.83 -22.52
CA ALA A 45 6.79 -35.45 -23.03
C ALA A 45 5.34 -35.06 -23.31
N TYR A 46 4.98 -33.80 -23.03
CA TYR A 46 3.59 -33.37 -23.18
C TYR A 46 3.01 -33.58 -24.59
N PRO A 47 3.77 -33.48 -25.70
CA PRO A 47 3.22 -33.78 -27.03
C PRO A 47 2.83 -35.26 -27.20
N VAL A 48 3.59 -36.18 -26.58
CA VAL A 48 3.27 -37.62 -26.61
C VAL A 48 2.02 -37.90 -25.78
N ARG A 49 1.92 -37.30 -24.60
CA ARG A 49 0.72 -37.39 -23.76
C ARG A 49 -0.50 -36.78 -24.44
N LEU A 50 -0.32 -35.69 -25.16
CA LEU A 50 -1.37 -35.06 -25.97
C LEU A 50 -1.88 -36.00 -27.07
N GLN A 51 -0.99 -36.74 -27.75
CA GLN A 51 -1.39 -37.78 -28.71
C GLN A 51 -2.30 -38.83 -28.06
N GLN A 52 -1.94 -39.29 -26.84
CA GLN A 52 -2.73 -40.28 -26.11
C GLN A 52 -4.12 -39.74 -25.74
N LEU A 53 -4.22 -38.47 -25.35
CA LEU A 53 -5.49 -37.82 -25.01
C LEU A 53 -6.39 -37.60 -26.23
N LEU A 54 -5.81 -37.19 -27.37
CA LEU A 54 -6.56 -36.89 -28.60
C LEU A 54 -6.95 -38.15 -29.39
N GLY A 55 -6.21 -39.25 -29.22
CA GLY A 55 -6.48 -40.52 -29.90
C GLY A 55 -6.21 -40.52 -31.41
N ASP A 56 -6.66 -41.58 -32.09
CA ASP A 56 -6.26 -41.90 -33.47
C ASP A 56 -6.81 -40.95 -34.55
N SER A 57 -7.74 -40.07 -34.20
CA SER A 57 -8.25 -39.02 -35.09
C SER A 57 -7.25 -37.88 -35.30
N TYR A 58 -6.20 -37.82 -34.48
CA TYR A 58 -5.16 -36.79 -34.52
C TYR A 58 -3.78 -37.41 -34.75
N GLU A 59 -2.91 -36.63 -35.38
CA GLU A 59 -1.49 -36.91 -35.52
C GLU A 59 -0.69 -35.77 -34.87
N VAL A 60 -0.14 -36.01 -33.68
CA VAL A 60 0.62 -35.03 -32.91
C VAL A 60 2.12 -35.26 -33.08
N ALA A 61 2.82 -34.24 -33.55
CA ALA A 61 4.27 -34.27 -33.74
C ALA A 61 4.99 -33.30 -32.78
N ASN A 62 6.13 -33.76 -32.24
CA ASN A 62 6.97 -32.98 -31.33
C ASN A 62 8.14 -32.33 -32.10
N PHE A 63 8.07 -31.01 -32.29
CA PHE A 63 9.13 -30.20 -32.90
C PHE A 63 9.88 -29.35 -31.86
N GLY A 64 9.90 -29.78 -30.60
CA GLY A 64 10.65 -29.12 -29.55
C GLY A 64 12.16 -29.22 -29.78
N LYS A 65 12.91 -28.14 -29.52
CA LYS A 65 14.38 -28.16 -29.58
C LYS A 65 15.03 -27.53 -28.35
N SER A 66 15.78 -28.34 -27.61
CA SER A 66 16.43 -27.90 -26.37
C SER A 66 17.40 -26.71 -26.55
N GLY A 67 17.32 -25.75 -25.63
CA GLY A 67 18.20 -24.58 -25.55
C GLY A 67 17.97 -23.50 -26.61
N THR A 68 16.85 -23.53 -27.34
CA THR A 68 16.54 -22.57 -28.40
C THR A 68 15.71 -21.39 -27.92
N THR A 69 15.93 -20.25 -28.55
CA THR A 69 15.26 -18.97 -28.29
C THR A 69 14.22 -18.64 -29.35
N LEU A 70 13.20 -17.86 -28.99
CA LEU A 70 12.31 -17.26 -29.98
C LEU A 70 13.04 -16.16 -30.76
N LEU A 71 13.82 -15.34 -30.06
CA LEU A 71 14.51 -14.18 -30.62
C LEU A 71 15.41 -14.59 -31.78
N ALA A 72 15.23 -13.98 -32.95
CA ALA A 72 15.99 -14.27 -34.16
C ALA A 72 17.47 -13.93 -34.01
N LYS A 73 17.79 -12.94 -33.17
CA LYS A 73 19.16 -12.56 -32.79
C LYS A 73 19.58 -13.13 -31.43
N GLY A 74 18.73 -13.94 -30.80
CA GLY A 74 19.02 -14.60 -29.55
C GLY A 74 20.08 -15.68 -29.69
N HIS A 75 20.53 -16.20 -28.56
CA HIS A 75 21.40 -17.37 -28.49
C HIS A 75 20.65 -18.60 -29.01
N ARG A 76 21.17 -19.19 -30.09
CA ARG A 76 20.62 -20.38 -30.76
C ARG A 76 19.14 -20.24 -31.16
N PRO A 77 18.81 -19.35 -32.12
CA PRO A 77 17.44 -19.09 -32.55
C PRO A 77 16.73 -20.35 -33.06
N TYR A 78 15.47 -20.54 -32.68
CA TYR A 78 14.66 -21.69 -33.09
C TYR A 78 14.48 -21.76 -34.63
N ILE A 79 14.34 -20.59 -35.28
CA ILE A 79 14.16 -20.48 -36.73
C ILE A 79 15.37 -20.98 -37.56
N LEU A 80 16.53 -21.20 -36.94
CA LEU A 80 17.72 -21.75 -37.58
C LEU A 80 17.89 -23.26 -37.35
N GLN A 81 16.95 -23.89 -36.64
CA GLN A 81 17.04 -25.32 -36.30
C GLN A 81 16.31 -26.19 -37.32
N LYS A 82 16.70 -27.47 -37.38
CA LYS A 82 16.08 -28.45 -38.29
C LYS A 82 14.61 -28.68 -37.93
N GLU A 83 14.29 -28.66 -36.64
CA GLU A 83 12.94 -28.88 -36.11
C GLU A 83 11.95 -27.80 -36.57
N TYR A 84 12.41 -26.56 -36.79
CA TYR A 84 11.59 -25.50 -37.37
C TYR A 84 11.19 -25.81 -38.81
N GLN A 85 12.13 -26.25 -39.65
CA GLN A 85 11.83 -26.63 -41.04
C GLN A 85 10.89 -27.83 -41.08
N GLN A 86 11.12 -28.84 -40.23
CA GLN A 86 10.24 -30.01 -40.12
C GLN A 86 8.82 -29.63 -39.67
N ALA A 87 8.67 -28.68 -38.75
CA ALA A 87 7.36 -28.20 -38.32
C ALA A 87 6.58 -27.50 -39.45
N ILE A 88 7.28 -26.76 -40.31
CA ILE A 88 6.68 -26.09 -41.49
C ILE A 88 6.26 -27.15 -42.53
N GLU A 89 7.14 -28.10 -42.83
CA GLU A 89 6.90 -29.19 -43.80
C GLU A 89 5.79 -30.14 -43.36
N PHE A 90 5.57 -30.27 -42.04
CA PHE A 90 4.50 -31.11 -41.50
C PHE A 90 3.10 -30.62 -41.89
N THR A 91 2.94 -29.34 -42.26
CA THR A 91 1.67 -28.73 -42.71
C THR A 91 0.51 -29.00 -41.75
N ALA A 92 0.71 -28.66 -40.48
CA ALA A 92 -0.27 -28.94 -39.43
C ALA A 92 -1.58 -28.16 -39.59
N ASP A 93 -2.68 -28.77 -39.19
CA ASP A 93 -3.98 -28.12 -39.05
C ASP A 93 -4.03 -27.26 -37.77
N ILE A 94 -3.28 -27.68 -36.73
CA ILE A 94 -3.15 -26.97 -35.46
C ILE A 94 -1.67 -26.83 -35.08
N VAL A 95 -1.23 -25.62 -34.72
CA VAL A 95 0.14 -25.38 -34.22
C VAL A 95 0.08 -24.85 -32.79
N VAL A 96 0.81 -25.51 -31.89
CA VAL A 96 0.93 -25.14 -30.48
C VAL A 96 2.34 -24.63 -30.22
N ILE A 97 2.51 -23.33 -29.93
CA ILE A 97 3.80 -22.67 -29.79
C ILE A 97 4.10 -22.37 -28.32
N HIS A 98 5.20 -22.93 -27.81
CA HIS A 98 5.76 -22.64 -26.48
C HIS A 98 7.26 -22.28 -26.58
N LEU A 99 7.52 -21.02 -26.88
CA LEU A 99 8.85 -20.40 -26.98
C LEU A 99 8.89 -19.13 -26.11
N GLY A 100 10.07 -18.74 -25.62
CA GLY A 100 10.24 -17.60 -24.71
C GLY A 100 11.04 -17.93 -23.43
N ILE A 101 10.98 -19.16 -22.91
CA ILE A 101 11.68 -19.49 -21.64
C ILE A 101 13.20 -19.23 -21.74
N ASN A 102 13.86 -19.68 -22.80
CA ASN A 102 15.30 -19.45 -22.97
C ASN A 102 15.65 -17.99 -23.31
N ASP A 103 14.67 -17.19 -23.73
CA ASP A 103 14.85 -15.76 -23.98
C ASP A 103 15.09 -15.00 -22.66
N THR A 104 14.74 -15.58 -21.50
CA THR A 104 15.10 -15.07 -20.15
C THR A 104 16.59 -15.19 -19.80
N ASP A 105 17.43 -15.67 -20.71
CA ASP A 105 18.88 -15.71 -20.50
C ASP A 105 19.49 -14.30 -20.68
N PRO A 106 20.49 -13.89 -19.86
CA PRO A 106 21.15 -12.58 -19.98
C PRO A 106 21.81 -12.30 -21.32
N ARG A 107 22.11 -13.32 -22.12
CA ARG A 107 22.62 -13.15 -23.50
C ARG A 107 21.53 -12.66 -24.46
N ASN A 108 20.27 -12.77 -24.08
CA ASN A 108 19.10 -12.61 -24.95
C ASN A 108 18.27 -11.37 -24.57
N TRP A 109 17.49 -11.45 -23.49
CA TRP A 109 16.49 -10.44 -23.16
C TRP A 109 17.03 -9.01 -23.12
N PRO A 110 18.14 -8.72 -22.40
CA PRO A 110 18.64 -7.36 -22.29
C PRO A 110 19.05 -6.74 -23.63
N ASN A 111 19.47 -7.57 -24.59
CA ASN A 111 20.03 -7.10 -25.86
C ASN A 111 18.98 -7.01 -26.97
N TYR A 112 17.94 -7.85 -26.93
CA TYR A 112 17.06 -8.07 -28.09
C TYR A 112 15.56 -8.06 -27.78
N ARG A 113 15.13 -7.78 -26.54
CA ARG A 113 13.70 -7.80 -26.15
C ARG A 113 12.77 -7.00 -27.06
N ASP A 114 13.23 -5.88 -27.63
CA ASP A 114 12.43 -5.02 -28.50
C ASP A 114 12.02 -5.71 -29.81
N SER A 115 12.72 -6.77 -30.20
CA SER A 115 12.38 -7.60 -31.37
C SER A 115 11.42 -8.75 -31.05
N PHE A 116 11.17 -9.08 -29.77
CA PHE A 116 10.45 -10.30 -29.38
C PHE A 116 9.06 -10.42 -30.01
N VAL A 117 8.25 -9.36 -29.92
CA VAL A 117 6.89 -9.34 -30.47
C VAL A 117 6.92 -9.53 -31.99
N LYS A 118 7.82 -8.83 -32.69
CA LYS A 118 7.97 -8.93 -34.14
C LYS A 118 8.41 -10.35 -34.54
N ASP A 119 9.43 -10.90 -33.90
CA ASP A 119 9.96 -12.23 -34.21
C ASP A 119 8.89 -13.32 -33.96
N TYR A 120 8.06 -13.17 -32.92
CA TYR A 120 6.93 -14.06 -32.69
C TYR A 120 5.88 -13.97 -33.80
N LEU A 121 5.51 -12.74 -34.22
CA LEU A 121 4.55 -12.53 -35.29
C LEU A 121 5.06 -13.12 -36.61
N ASP A 122 6.34 -12.96 -36.94
CA ASP A 122 6.96 -13.52 -38.13
C ASP A 122 6.94 -15.06 -38.12
N LEU A 123 7.14 -15.67 -36.95
CA LEU A 123 6.99 -17.12 -36.75
C LEU A 123 5.55 -17.57 -37.04
N ILE A 124 4.55 -16.88 -36.49
CA ILE A 124 3.12 -17.16 -36.70
C ILE A 124 2.76 -17.01 -38.18
N HIS A 125 3.22 -15.93 -38.83
CA HIS A 125 2.98 -15.68 -40.26
C HIS A 125 3.54 -16.80 -41.13
N THR A 126 4.72 -17.34 -40.78
CA THR A 126 5.30 -18.46 -41.54
C THR A 126 4.40 -19.70 -41.53
N PHE A 127 3.82 -20.05 -40.39
CA PHE A 127 2.88 -21.18 -40.31
C PHE A 127 1.58 -20.91 -41.08
N LYS A 128 0.99 -19.72 -40.94
CA LYS A 128 -0.23 -19.32 -41.67
C LYS A 128 0.01 -19.27 -43.19
N ALA A 129 1.21 -18.94 -43.64
CA ALA A 129 1.55 -18.90 -45.07
C ALA A 129 1.56 -20.30 -45.72
N LYS A 130 1.85 -21.36 -44.96
CA LYS A 130 1.78 -22.74 -45.47
C LYS A 130 0.39 -23.35 -45.42
N SER A 131 -0.41 -22.97 -44.44
CA SER A 131 -1.80 -23.39 -44.31
C SER A 131 -2.63 -22.23 -43.76
N SER A 132 -3.38 -21.56 -44.64
CA SER A 132 -4.17 -20.37 -44.28
C SER A 132 -5.33 -20.67 -43.32
N GLN A 133 -5.74 -21.94 -43.23
CA GLN A 133 -6.75 -22.45 -42.29
C GLN A 133 -6.13 -22.99 -40.99
N CYS A 134 -4.81 -22.89 -40.81
CA CYS A 134 -4.13 -23.39 -39.62
C CYS A 134 -4.55 -22.62 -38.37
N ARG A 135 -5.03 -23.35 -37.36
CA ARG A 135 -5.35 -22.81 -36.03
C ARG A 135 -4.09 -22.73 -35.18
N ILE A 136 -3.77 -21.55 -34.68
CA ILE A 136 -2.57 -21.33 -33.86
C ILE A 136 -2.95 -21.11 -32.40
N LEU A 137 -2.30 -21.86 -31.51
CA LEU A 137 -2.36 -21.72 -30.07
C LEU A 137 -0.97 -21.28 -29.60
N ILE A 138 -0.87 -20.17 -28.87
CA ILE A 138 0.38 -19.76 -28.24
C ILE A 138 0.24 -19.83 -26.72
N ALA A 139 1.29 -20.27 -26.03
CA ALA A 139 1.25 -20.51 -24.60
C ALA A 139 1.94 -19.39 -23.80
N ARG A 140 1.30 -18.91 -22.72
CA ARG A 140 2.05 -18.30 -21.61
C ARG A 140 3.12 -19.28 -21.12
N LEU A 141 4.21 -18.75 -20.61
CA LEU A 141 5.36 -19.56 -20.22
C LEU A 141 5.09 -20.40 -18.97
N THR A 142 5.68 -21.59 -18.90
CA THR A 142 5.75 -22.33 -17.64
C THR A 142 6.44 -21.52 -16.53
N PRO A 143 6.16 -21.81 -15.25
CA PRO A 143 6.87 -21.21 -14.13
C PRO A 143 8.39 -21.43 -14.19
N ILE A 144 9.14 -20.42 -13.74
CA ILE A 144 10.53 -20.57 -13.31
C ILE A 144 10.53 -20.34 -11.80
N SER A 145 11.10 -21.25 -11.01
CA SER A 145 11.02 -21.16 -9.55
C SER A 145 12.19 -20.40 -8.92
N ASP A 146 12.01 -19.97 -7.68
CA ASP A 146 12.95 -19.25 -6.82
C ASP A 146 14.34 -19.92 -6.65
N ARG A 147 14.43 -21.22 -6.96
CA ARG A 147 15.68 -22.00 -6.89
C ARG A 147 16.60 -21.79 -8.09
N HIS A 148 16.13 -21.12 -9.14
CA HIS A 148 16.96 -20.84 -10.30
C HIS A 148 18.07 -19.84 -9.92
N GLN A 149 19.32 -20.14 -10.24
CA GLN A 149 20.49 -19.32 -9.85
C GLN A 149 20.41 -17.85 -10.27
N ARG A 150 19.69 -17.55 -11.35
CA ARG A 150 19.49 -16.18 -11.88
C ARG A 150 18.10 -15.61 -11.59
N PHE A 151 17.34 -16.22 -10.67
CA PHE A 151 15.96 -15.84 -10.39
C PHE A 151 15.86 -14.34 -10.06
N GLU A 152 16.66 -13.87 -9.10
CA GLU A 152 16.66 -12.47 -8.66
C GLU A 152 17.49 -11.53 -9.55
N SER A 153 18.46 -12.04 -10.31
CA SER A 153 19.33 -11.20 -11.15
C SER A 153 18.72 -10.82 -12.50
N GLY A 154 17.51 -11.30 -12.82
CA GLY A 154 16.76 -10.87 -14.00
C GLY A 154 15.78 -11.90 -14.55
N THR A 155 16.04 -13.21 -14.37
CA THR A 155 15.21 -14.25 -15.01
C THR A 155 13.74 -14.19 -14.58
N ARG A 156 13.44 -13.89 -13.31
CA ARG A 156 12.05 -13.71 -12.83
C ARG A 156 11.35 -12.55 -13.54
N ASP A 157 12.02 -11.40 -13.61
CA ASP A 157 11.45 -10.15 -14.11
C ASP A 157 11.27 -10.21 -15.63
N TRP A 158 12.29 -10.69 -16.35
CA TRP A 158 12.24 -10.88 -17.79
C TRP A 158 11.20 -11.92 -18.21
N ARG A 159 11.00 -12.99 -17.42
CA ARG A 159 9.87 -13.91 -17.63
C ARG A 159 8.53 -13.17 -17.55
N GLY A 160 8.38 -12.27 -16.58
CA GLY A 160 7.19 -11.41 -16.46
C GLY A 160 6.97 -10.52 -17.69
N GLU A 161 8.02 -9.87 -18.18
CA GLU A 161 7.97 -9.06 -19.41
C GLU A 161 7.61 -9.90 -20.64
N ILE A 162 8.19 -11.11 -20.77
CA ILE A 162 7.90 -12.02 -21.88
C ILE A 162 6.43 -12.45 -21.89
N GLN A 163 5.85 -12.76 -20.73
CA GLN A 163 4.42 -13.13 -20.70
C GLN A 163 3.51 -12.00 -21.19
N GLN A 164 3.80 -10.75 -20.82
CA GLN A 164 3.07 -9.59 -21.32
C GLN A 164 3.26 -9.42 -22.85
N ALA A 165 4.46 -9.69 -23.35
CA ALA A 165 4.73 -9.68 -24.78
C ALA A 165 3.94 -10.80 -25.51
N ILE A 166 3.85 -12.01 -24.95
CA ILE A 166 3.05 -13.11 -25.51
C ILE A 166 1.56 -12.75 -25.56
N GLU A 167 1.02 -12.14 -24.51
CA GLU A 167 -0.37 -11.65 -24.51
C GLU A 167 -0.62 -10.59 -25.60
N THR A 168 0.37 -9.73 -25.83
CA THR A 168 0.33 -8.74 -26.91
C THR A 168 0.32 -9.43 -28.27
N VAL A 169 1.21 -10.41 -28.48
CA VAL A 169 1.25 -11.22 -29.71
C VAL A 169 -0.09 -11.94 -29.95
N ALA A 170 -0.67 -12.58 -28.94
CA ALA A 170 -1.95 -13.28 -29.05
C ALA A 170 -3.06 -12.34 -29.58
N ARG A 171 -3.12 -11.13 -29.01
CA ARG A 171 -4.11 -10.11 -29.39
C ARG A 171 -3.90 -9.60 -30.81
N PHE A 172 -2.67 -9.29 -31.20
CA PHE A 172 -2.37 -8.72 -32.51
C PHE A 172 -2.46 -9.74 -33.66
N ALA A 173 -2.09 -11.00 -33.39
CA ALA A 173 -2.16 -12.06 -34.39
C ALA A 173 -3.55 -12.69 -34.53
N ASP A 174 -4.48 -12.32 -33.63
CA ASP A 174 -5.80 -12.94 -33.46
C ASP A 174 -5.69 -14.47 -33.37
N VAL A 175 -4.90 -14.93 -32.39
CA VAL A 175 -4.66 -16.35 -32.13
C VAL A 175 -5.03 -16.70 -30.69
N GLN A 176 -5.33 -17.98 -30.45
CA GLN A 176 -5.75 -18.43 -29.14
C GLN A 176 -4.57 -18.45 -28.16
N LEU A 177 -4.74 -17.82 -27.00
CA LEU A 177 -3.81 -17.89 -25.89
C LEU A 177 -4.18 -19.05 -24.96
N ILE A 178 -3.23 -19.93 -24.66
CA ILE A 178 -3.34 -20.94 -23.61
C ILE A 178 -2.39 -20.61 -22.46
N ASP A 179 -2.65 -21.16 -21.27
CA ASP A 179 -1.93 -20.79 -20.04
C ASP A 179 -1.22 -22.00 -19.40
N PHE A 180 0.09 -22.13 -19.65
CA PHE A 180 0.92 -23.12 -18.97
C PHE A 180 1.44 -22.65 -17.60
N GLU A 181 1.23 -21.39 -17.23
CA GLU A 181 1.65 -20.86 -15.93
C GLU A 181 0.64 -21.24 -14.85
N LYS A 182 -0.61 -20.80 -15.01
CA LYS A 182 -1.66 -20.84 -13.98
C LYS A 182 -1.84 -22.22 -13.32
N PRO A 183 -1.89 -23.35 -14.06
CA PRO A 183 -2.08 -24.67 -13.43
C PRO A 183 -0.81 -25.20 -12.73
N LEU A 184 0.38 -24.66 -13.05
CA LEU A 184 1.66 -25.16 -12.54
C LEU A 184 2.29 -24.25 -11.48
N TYR A 185 1.93 -22.96 -11.44
CA TYR A 185 2.53 -21.96 -10.55
C TYR A 185 2.46 -22.31 -9.04
N PRO A 186 1.36 -22.92 -8.53
CA PRO A 186 1.30 -23.37 -7.13
C PRO A 186 2.15 -24.59 -6.80
N TYR A 187 2.77 -25.24 -7.80
CA TYR A 187 3.45 -26.54 -7.66
C TYR A 187 4.94 -26.43 -8.02
N PRO A 188 5.74 -25.60 -7.32
CA PRO A 188 7.14 -25.39 -7.67
C PRO A 188 7.98 -26.68 -7.59
N PHE A 189 7.59 -27.67 -6.80
CA PHE A 189 8.29 -28.97 -6.71
C PHE A 189 8.18 -29.79 -8.00
N MET A 190 7.20 -29.51 -8.86
CA MET A 190 7.09 -30.14 -10.19
C MET A 190 8.19 -29.69 -11.15
N PHE A 191 9.04 -28.73 -10.74
CA PHE A 191 10.20 -28.24 -11.49
C PHE A 191 11.50 -28.57 -10.75
N PRO A 192 12.04 -29.80 -10.87
CA PRO A 192 13.20 -30.24 -10.09
C PRO A 192 14.41 -29.32 -10.23
N ASP A 193 14.67 -28.82 -11.43
CA ASP A 193 15.77 -27.90 -11.75
C ASP A 193 15.32 -26.43 -11.86
N ALA A 194 14.13 -26.13 -11.33
CA ALA A 194 13.47 -24.82 -11.37
C ALA A 194 12.98 -24.36 -12.75
N VAL A 195 13.09 -25.17 -13.82
CA VAL A 195 12.70 -24.78 -15.19
C VAL A 195 11.89 -25.87 -15.91
N HIS A 196 12.32 -27.13 -15.86
CA HIS A 196 11.70 -28.23 -16.60
C HIS A 196 10.66 -28.96 -15.74
N PRO A 197 9.44 -29.18 -16.25
CA PRO A 197 8.43 -29.94 -15.53
C PRO A 197 8.81 -31.43 -15.45
N ASN A 198 8.50 -32.07 -14.33
CA ASN A 198 8.54 -33.52 -14.17
C ASN A 198 7.35 -34.19 -14.93
N PRO A 199 7.20 -35.53 -14.90
CA PRO A 199 6.13 -36.21 -15.62
C PRO A 199 4.70 -35.73 -15.25
N ALA A 200 4.46 -35.36 -13.99
CA ALA A 200 3.17 -34.82 -13.56
C ALA A 200 2.91 -33.42 -14.15
N GLY A 201 3.94 -32.56 -14.18
CA GLY A 201 3.84 -31.25 -14.82
C GLY A 201 3.64 -31.36 -16.33
N ALA A 202 4.34 -32.29 -16.99
CA ALA A 202 4.17 -32.54 -18.43
C ALA A 202 2.75 -33.04 -18.78
N ARG A 203 2.13 -33.85 -17.91
CA ARG A 203 0.71 -34.24 -18.06
C ARG A 203 -0.22 -33.03 -18.02
N ILE A 204 -0.02 -32.10 -17.08
CA ILE A 204 -0.83 -30.88 -16.96
C ILE A 204 -0.71 -30.01 -18.23
N LEU A 205 0.49 -29.91 -18.82
CA LEU A 205 0.67 -29.22 -20.10
C LEU A 205 -0.15 -29.89 -21.21
N ALA A 206 -0.11 -31.22 -21.30
CA ALA A 206 -0.87 -31.98 -22.30
C ALA A 206 -2.38 -31.80 -22.13
N GLU A 207 -2.89 -31.85 -20.89
CA GLU A 207 -4.31 -31.62 -20.56
C GLU A 207 -4.76 -30.18 -20.90
N THR A 208 -3.89 -29.20 -20.67
CA THR A 208 -4.15 -27.80 -21.03
C THR A 208 -4.31 -27.64 -22.55
N VAL A 209 -3.41 -28.26 -23.34
CA VAL A 209 -3.50 -28.22 -24.81
C VAL A 209 -4.71 -29.02 -25.30
N TYR A 210 -4.95 -30.21 -24.75
CA TYR A 210 -6.09 -31.06 -25.08
C TYR A 210 -7.40 -30.27 -24.94
N SER A 211 -7.62 -29.67 -23.77
CA SER A 211 -8.86 -28.91 -23.47
C SER A 211 -9.02 -27.73 -24.42
N ALA A 212 -7.93 -27.03 -24.74
CA ALA A 212 -7.96 -25.93 -25.70
C ALA A 212 -8.30 -26.40 -27.12
N ILE A 213 -7.79 -27.55 -27.57
CA ILE A 213 -8.06 -28.11 -28.90
C ILE A 213 -9.52 -28.57 -29.01
N THR A 214 -9.97 -29.39 -28.06
CA THR A 214 -11.26 -30.08 -28.12
C THR A 214 -12.43 -29.24 -27.61
N GLY A 215 -12.15 -28.22 -26.78
CA GLY A 215 -13.17 -27.49 -26.03
C GLY A 215 -13.73 -28.30 -24.85
N ASP A 216 -13.17 -29.46 -24.54
CA ASP A 216 -13.58 -30.30 -23.42
C ASP A 216 -12.78 -29.96 -22.16
N PHE A 217 -13.46 -29.35 -21.18
CA PHE A 217 -12.90 -28.96 -19.89
C PHE A 217 -13.43 -29.85 -18.75
N GLY A 218 -14.00 -31.02 -19.09
CA GLY A 218 -14.54 -31.96 -18.12
C GLY A 218 -15.95 -31.62 -17.63
N GLY A 219 -16.73 -30.90 -18.44
CA GLY A 219 -18.12 -30.56 -18.16
C GLY A 219 -18.31 -29.49 -17.07
N LEU A 220 -19.57 -29.28 -16.65
CA LEU A 220 -19.93 -28.27 -15.66
C LEU A 220 -19.32 -28.60 -14.27
N GLN A 221 -18.48 -27.70 -13.76
CA GLN A 221 -17.79 -27.82 -12.46
C GLN A 221 -17.86 -26.50 -11.69
N MET A 222 -18.05 -26.61 -10.36
CA MET A 222 -18.09 -25.50 -9.42
C MET A 222 -16.99 -25.63 -8.37
N SER A 223 -16.63 -24.50 -7.75
CA SER A 223 -15.75 -24.53 -6.57
C SER A 223 -16.33 -25.40 -5.45
N MET A 224 -15.46 -26.11 -4.73
CA MET A 224 -15.81 -26.96 -3.59
C MET A 224 -16.55 -26.25 -2.45
N LEU A 225 -16.58 -24.92 -2.46
CA LEU A 225 -17.29 -24.09 -1.47
C LEU A 225 -18.80 -24.05 -1.69
N TYR A 226 -19.24 -24.36 -2.92
CA TYR A 226 -20.64 -24.48 -3.25
C TYR A 226 -21.14 -25.84 -2.78
N THR A 227 -21.77 -25.86 -1.61
CA THR A 227 -22.48 -27.01 -1.04
C THR A 227 -23.81 -26.54 -0.47
N ASP A 228 -24.68 -27.48 -0.11
CA ASP A 228 -25.92 -27.18 0.61
C ASP A 228 -25.63 -26.41 1.90
N SER A 229 -26.62 -25.64 2.38
CA SER A 229 -26.55 -24.87 3.63
C SER A 229 -25.54 -23.71 3.63
N MET A 230 -24.95 -23.32 2.49
CA MET A 230 -23.99 -22.20 2.45
C MET A 230 -24.63 -20.83 2.73
N VAL A 231 -23.79 -19.86 3.07
CA VAL A 231 -24.18 -18.45 3.18
C VAL A 231 -23.51 -17.66 2.07
N LEU A 232 -24.30 -17.01 1.22
CA LEU A 232 -23.82 -16.04 0.23
C LEU A 232 -23.80 -14.64 0.83
N GLN A 233 -22.78 -13.85 0.47
CA GLN A 233 -22.65 -12.48 0.95
C GLN A 233 -23.80 -11.59 0.43
N ARG A 234 -24.55 -10.99 1.34
CA ARG A 234 -25.68 -10.11 1.01
C ARG A 234 -25.24 -8.74 0.50
N ASN A 235 -26.19 -8.03 -0.13
CA ASN A 235 -26.09 -6.61 -0.51
C ASN A 235 -24.89 -6.24 -1.41
N ILE A 236 -24.33 -7.23 -2.11
CA ILE A 236 -23.34 -7.02 -3.17
C ILE A 236 -23.74 -7.83 -4.41
N PRO A 237 -23.31 -7.43 -5.62
CA PRO A 237 -23.44 -8.27 -6.80
C PRO A 237 -22.80 -9.65 -6.55
N LEU A 238 -23.51 -10.71 -6.92
CA LEU A 238 -23.03 -12.07 -6.75
C LEU A 238 -22.43 -12.58 -8.06
N HIS A 239 -21.12 -12.79 -8.04
CA HIS A 239 -20.36 -13.35 -9.15
C HIS A 239 -20.32 -14.88 -9.01
N ILE A 240 -21.20 -15.57 -9.73
CA ILE A 240 -21.23 -17.03 -9.77
C ILE A 240 -20.44 -17.48 -11.00
N GLN A 241 -19.43 -18.30 -10.80
CA GLN A 241 -18.49 -18.71 -11.85
C GLN A 241 -18.03 -20.14 -11.65
N GLY A 242 -17.55 -20.76 -12.74
CA GLY A 242 -17.09 -22.15 -12.74
C GLY A 242 -16.35 -22.51 -14.03
N MET A 243 -16.20 -23.81 -14.25
CA MET A 243 -15.72 -24.39 -15.51
C MET A 243 -16.87 -25.11 -16.22
N ALA A 244 -16.82 -25.15 -17.54
CA ALA A 244 -17.67 -25.99 -18.38
C ALA A 244 -17.02 -26.16 -19.76
N ASN A 245 -17.57 -27.04 -20.60
CA ASN A 245 -17.06 -27.21 -21.96
C ASN A 245 -17.29 -25.94 -22.78
N ALA A 246 -16.31 -25.58 -23.61
CA ALA A 246 -16.32 -24.35 -24.39
C ALA A 246 -17.56 -24.29 -25.29
N GLY A 247 -18.20 -23.12 -25.32
CA GLY A 247 -19.42 -22.89 -26.10
C GLY A 247 -20.71 -23.48 -25.52
N ALA A 248 -20.67 -24.22 -24.40
CA ALA A 248 -21.88 -24.63 -23.69
C ALA A 248 -22.65 -23.40 -23.16
N MET A 249 -23.94 -23.58 -22.90
CA MET A 249 -24.82 -22.52 -22.37
C MET A 249 -25.12 -22.79 -20.91
N VAL A 250 -24.42 -22.09 -20.00
CA VAL A 250 -24.62 -22.25 -18.56
C VAL A 250 -25.71 -21.31 -18.08
N THR A 251 -26.71 -21.84 -17.39
CA THR A 251 -27.80 -21.11 -16.78
C THR A 251 -27.74 -21.21 -15.26
N VAL A 252 -27.77 -20.06 -14.58
CA VAL A 252 -27.77 -19.94 -13.12
C VAL A 252 -29.10 -19.33 -12.67
N SER A 253 -29.72 -19.91 -11.64
CA SER A 253 -30.98 -19.42 -11.07
C SER A 253 -30.97 -19.42 -9.54
N ILE A 254 -31.40 -18.32 -8.93
CA ILE A 254 -31.58 -18.16 -7.48
C ILE A 254 -32.54 -16.99 -7.19
N ALA A 255 -33.38 -17.09 -6.15
CA ALA A 255 -34.24 -16.00 -5.69
C ALA A 255 -35.06 -15.29 -6.81
N LYS A 256 -35.69 -16.08 -7.69
CA LYS A 256 -36.44 -15.66 -8.90
C LYS A 256 -35.60 -15.03 -10.02
N GLN A 257 -34.30 -14.87 -9.84
CA GLN A 257 -33.38 -14.41 -10.88
C GLN A 257 -32.92 -15.60 -11.72
N LYS A 258 -32.70 -15.37 -13.01
CA LYS A 258 -32.15 -16.32 -13.96
C LYS A 258 -31.22 -15.60 -14.92
N GLN A 259 -30.01 -16.10 -15.09
CA GLN A 259 -29.02 -15.59 -16.04
C GLN A 259 -28.43 -16.76 -16.83
N THR A 260 -28.12 -16.52 -18.10
CA THR A 260 -27.52 -17.52 -19.00
C THR A 260 -26.31 -16.91 -19.69
N VAL A 261 -25.21 -17.66 -19.76
CA VAL A 261 -23.96 -17.23 -20.38
C VAL A 261 -23.40 -18.35 -21.27
N LYS A 262 -22.78 -17.97 -22.39
CA LYS A 262 -22.00 -18.88 -23.22
C LYS A 262 -20.60 -19.04 -22.62
N VAL A 263 -20.16 -20.27 -22.41
CA VAL A 263 -18.84 -20.58 -21.85
C VAL A 263 -17.75 -20.17 -22.82
N GLY A 264 -16.71 -19.52 -22.30
CA GLY A 264 -15.55 -19.07 -23.06
C GLY A 264 -14.77 -20.21 -23.70
N SER A 265 -13.89 -19.88 -24.65
CA SER A 265 -12.99 -20.85 -25.29
C SER A 265 -11.95 -21.46 -24.35
N ASP A 266 -11.77 -20.86 -23.17
CA ASP A 266 -10.90 -21.31 -22.09
C ASP A 266 -11.65 -22.12 -21.00
N GLY A 267 -12.93 -22.43 -21.25
CA GLY A 267 -13.78 -23.21 -20.36
C GLY A 267 -14.33 -22.43 -19.16
N HIS A 268 -13.91 -21.18 -18.96
CA HIS A 268 -14.41 -20.34 -17.88
C HIS A 268 -15.77 -19.72 -18.24
N TRP A 269 -16.63 -19.60 -17.25
CA TRP A 269 -17.89 -18.87 -17.35
C TRP A 269 -18.18 -18.14 -16.03
N GLU A 270 -18.87 -17.00 -16.15
CA GLU A 270 -19.30 -16.20 -15.02
C GLU A 270 -20.65 -15.54 -15.34
N VAL A 271 -21.51 -15.45 -14.33
CA VAL A 271 -22.70 -14.60 -14.35
C VAL A 271 -22.67 -13.65 -13.16
N THR A 272 -23.18 -12.43 -13.37
CA THR A 272 -23.44 -11.49 -12.29
C THR A 272 -24.93 -11.47 -11.98
N LEU A 273 -25.28 -11.76 -10.73
CA LEU A 273 -26.66 -11.71 -10.23
C LEU A 273 -26.86 -10.46 -9.37
N LEU A 274 -28.11 -9.98 -9.31
CA LEU A 274 -28.46 -8.85 -8.46
C LEU A 274 -28.26 -9.20 -6.97
N PRO A 275 -27.88 -8.23 -6.14
CA PRO A 275 -27.68 -8.44 -4.71
C PRO A 275 -28.88 -9.11 -4.03
N LEU A 276 -28.60 -10.11 -3.19
CA LEU A 276 -29.62 -10.71 -2.33
C LEU A 276 -29.76 -9.93 -1.03
N SER A 277 -31.01 -9.68 -0.64
CA SER A 277 -31.36 -9.24 0.70
C SER A 277 -31.12 -10.38 1.70
N ALA A 278 -30.78 -10.03 2.95
CA ALA A 278 -30.60 -11.00 4.02
C ALA A 278 -31.84 -11.89 4.18
N GLY A 279 -31.66 -13.22 4.25
CA GLY A 279 -32.77 -14.16 4.36
C GLY A 279 -32.48 -15.49 3.67
N GLY A 280 -33.54 -16.12 3.15
CA GLY A 280 -33.56 -17.49 2.65
C GLY A 280 -34.56 -18.35 3.45
N PRO A 281 -34.55 -19.68 3.26
CA PRO A 281 -33.64 -20.41 2.38
C PRO A 281 -33.95 -20.20 0.90
N TYR A 282 -32.89 -20.15 0.09
CA TYR A 282 -32.95 -20.16 -1.37
C TYR A 282 -32.45 -21.50 -1.92
N THR A 283 -32.71 -21.75 -3.20
CA THR A 283 -32.08 -22.83 -3.97
C THR A 283 -31.30 -22.20 -5.12
N LEU A 284 -30.01 -22.52 -5.21
CA LEU A 284 -29.14 -22.16 -6.32
C LEU A 284 -29.13 -23.33 -7.31
N THR A 285 -29.57 -23.11 -8.53
CA THR A 285 -29.52 -24.11 -9.62
C THR A 285 -28.58 -23.65 -10.71
N ILE A 286 -27.67 -24.52 -11.14
CA ILE A 286 -26.69 -24.27 -12.21
C ILE A 286 -26.78 -25.45 -13.19
N THR A 287 -27.02 -25.18 -14.47
CA THR A 287 -27.12 -26.22 -15.50
C THR A 287 -26.44 -25.79 -16.79
N ASP A 288 -25.83 -26.73 -17.51
CA ASP A 288 -25.27 -26.53 -18.85
C ASP A 288 -26.30 -26.69 -19.98
N GLY A 289 -27.57 -26.90 -19.62
CA GLY A 289 -28.66 -27.09 -20.58
C GLY A 289 -28.63 -28.42 -21.32
N GLN A 290 -27.67 -29.31 -21.01
CA GLN A 290 -27.52 -30.62 -21.64
C GLN A 290 -27.73 -31.75 -20.63
N LYS A 291 -26.67 -32.15 -19.91
CA LYS A 291 -26.64 -33.37 -19.09
C LYS A 291 -26.53 -33.09 -17.60
N THR A 292 -25.93 -31.97 -17.19
CA THR A 292 -25.59 -31.74 -15.80
C THR A 292 -26.43 -30.59 -15.21
N THR A 293 -27.06 -30.87 -14.07
CA THR A 293 -27.73 -29.85 -13.24
C THR A 293 -27.23 -29.99 -11.81
N LEU A 294 -26.59 -28.95 -11.30
CA LEU A 294 -26.15 -28.81 -9.92
C LEU A 294 -27.20 -28.00 -9.15
N GLN A 295 -27.71 -28.56 -8.05
CA GLN A 295 -28.65 -27.88 -7.16
C GLN A 295 -28.08 -27.81 -5.75
N TYR A 296 -28.01 -26.59 -5.21
CA TYR A 296 -27.62 -26.32 -3.83
C TYR A 296 -28.81 -25.78 -3.06
N LYS A 297 -29.17 -26.43 -1.95
CA LYS A 297 -30.37 -26.17 -1.13
C LYS A 297 -29.99 -25.52 0.21
N ASP A 298 -30.99 -24.97 0.89
CA ASP A 298 -30.82 -24.26 2.18
C ASP A 298 -29.82 -23.08 2.13
N ILE A 299 -29.79 -22.37 1.01
CA ILE A 299 -28.84 -21.26 0.83
C ILE A 299 -29.35 -20.02 1.54
N LEU A 300 -28.55 -19.44 2.43
CA LEU A 300 -28.88 -18.18 3.09
C LEU A 300 -28.11 -17.01 2.45
N ALA A 301 -28.72 -15.83 2.44
CA ALA A 301 -28.02 -14.58 2.16
C ALA A 301 -27.72 -13.87 3.49
N GLY A 302 -26.45 -13.57 3.75
CA GLY A 302 -25.97 -13.11 5.05
C GLY A 302 -24.59 -12.47 5.01
N GLU A 303 -23.90 -12.42 6.15
CA GLU A 303 -22.51 -11.96 6.26
C GLU A 303 -21.57 -13.16 6.25
N VAL A 304 -20.50 -13.10 5.47
CA VAL A 304 -19.51 -14.18 5.38
C VAL A 304 -18.15 -13.68 5.87
N TRP A 305 -17.57 -14.36 6.85
CA TRP A 305 -16.27 -14.01 7.42
C TRP A 305 -15.29 -15.18 7.34
N LEU A 306 -14.04 -14.87 7.01
CA LEU A 306 -12.93 -15.83 7.06
C LEU A 306 -12.19 -15.72 8.39
N CYS A 307 -12.09 -16.83 9.08
CA CYS A 307 -11.45 -17.00 10.38
C CYS A 307 -10.17 -17.83 10.20
N SER A 308 -9.02 -17.19 10.35
CA SER A 308 -7.74 -17.82 9.99
C SER A 308 -6.61 -17.47 10.96
N GLY A 309 -5.47 -18.13 10.79
CA GLY A 309 -4.30 -18.02 11.64
C GLY A 309 -3.82 -19.38 12.12
N GLN A 310 -3.25 -19.40 13.33
CA GLN A 310 -2.61 -20.58 13.89
C GLN A 310 -3.40 -21.18 15.06
N SER A 311 -2.70 -21.83 16.00
CA SER A 311 -3.25 -22.66 17.06
C SER A 311 -4.24 -21.94 17.98
N ASN A 312 -4.08 -20.63 18.23
CA ASN A 312 -5.04 -19.86 19.01
C ASN A 312 -6.36 -19.58 18.25
N MET A 313 -6.34 -19.53 16.91
CA MET A 313 -7.55 -19.55 16.08
C MET A 313 -8.12 -20.96 15.95
N GLU A 314 -7.27 -21.99 15.81
CA GLU A 314 -7.71 -23.40 15.70
C GLU A 314 -8.35 -23.93 17.00
N PHE A 315 -8.05 -23.30 18.14
CA PHE A 315 -8.50 -23.70 19.46
C PHE A 315 -10.01 -23.90 19.53
N MET A 316 -10.45 -25.11 19.89
CA MET A 316 -11.83 -25.57 19.75
C MET A 316 -12.70 -25.18 20.95
N MET A 317 -14.01 -25.06 20.72
CA MET A 317 -14.99 -24.79 21.79
C MET A 317 -14.87 -25.77 22.96
N LYS A 318 -14.65 -27.07 22.71
CA LYS A 318 -14.50 -28.08 23.76
C LYS A 318 -13.29 -27.86 24.68
N GLU A 319 -12.29 -27.13 24.20
CA GLU A 319 -11.05 -26.83 24.92
C GLU A 319 -11.19 -25.52 25.73
N ALA A 320 -12.19 -24.68 25.40
CA ALA A 320 -12.43 -23.42 26.09
C ALA A 320 -13.10 -23.65 27.45
N ILE A 321 -12.76 -22.83 28.45
CA ILE A 321 -13.33 -22.96 29.81
C ILE A 321 -14.86 -22.82 29.81
N SER A 322 -15.40 -21.98 28.93
CA SER A 322 -16.84 -21.78 28.79
C SER A 322 -17.52 -22.84 27.92
N GLY A 323 -16.75 -23.68 27.22
CA GLY A 323 -17.28 -24.69 26.30
C GLY A 323 -18.22 -25.68 26.97
N LYS A 324 -17.95 -26.08 28.23
CA LYS A 324 -18.83 -26.97 29.00
C LYS A 324 -20.24 -26.40 29.17
N GLN A 325 -20.37 -25.08 29.29
CA GLN A 325 -21.65 -24.38 29.44
C GLN A 325 -22.26 -24.01 28.08
N ASP A 326 -21.43 -23.54 27.14
CA ASP A 326 -21.91 -22.92 25.91
C ASP A 326 -22.25 -23.95 24.81
N ILE A 327 -21.55 -25.10 24.75
CA ILE A 327 -21.79 -26.13 23.73
C ILE A 327 -23.20 -26.75 23.80
N PRO A 328 -23.72 -27.15 24.97
CA PRO A 328 -25.09 -27.69 25.06
C PRO A 328 -26.16 -26.71 24.58
N LEU A 329 -25.89 -25.40 24.62
CA LEU A 329 -26.78 -24.33 24.21
C LEU A 329 -26.54 -23.87 22.76
N ALA A 330 -25.53 -24.41 22.08
CA ALA A 330 -25.11 -24.00 20.75
C ALA A 330 -26.02 -24.58 19.65
N THR A 331 -27.26 -24.11 19.58
CA THR A 331 -28.21 -24.45 18.52
C THR A 331 -28.66 -23.18 17.80
N ASN A 332 -28.20 -22.99 16.55
CA ASN A 332 -28.53 -21.78 15.79
C ASN A 332 -28.54 -22.05 14.27
N SER A 333 -29.73 -22.14 13.69
CA SER A 333 -29.92 -22.33 12.25
C SER A 333 -29.70 -21.07 11.41
N ARG A 334 -29.19 -19.98 11.97
CA ARG A 334 -28.78 -18.77 11.22
C ARG A 334 -27.28 -18.56 11.22
N ILE A 335 -26.53 -19.42 11.90
CA ILE A 335 -25.06 -19.47 11.80
C ILE A 335 -24.70 -20.74 11.01
N ARG A 336 -23.82 -20.59 10.02
CA ARG A 336 -23.32 -21.68 9.18
C ARG A 336 -21.81 -21.76 9.29
N LEU A 337 -21.30 -22.96 9.48
CA LEU A 337 -19.89 -23.24 9.68
C LEU A 337 -19.33 -23.97 8.45
N PHE A 338 -18.23 -23.47 7.90
CA PHE A 338 -17.41 -24.17 6.91
C PHE A 338 -16.02 -24.39 7.52
N ASP A 339 -15.84 -25.55 8.13
CA ASP A 339 -14.63 -25.88 8.89
C ASP A 339 -13.63 -26.66 8.03
N MET A 340 -12.69 -25.95 7.42
CA MET A 340 -11.58 -26.53 6.64
C MET A 340 -10.58 -27.15 7.61
N LYS A 341 -10.89 -28.36 8.09
CA LYS A 341 -10.01 -29.09 9.00
C LYS A 341 -8.81 -29.66 8.26
N ALA A 342 -7.63 -29.54 8.87
CA ALA A 342 -6.46 -30.27 8.41
C ALA A 342 -6.73 -31.78 8.40
N ARG A 343 -6.30 -32.48 7.34
CA ARG A 343 -6.24 -33.95 7.32
C ARG A 343 -5.24 -34.45 8.37
N TRP A 344 -4.16 -33.70 8.57
CA TRP A 344 -3.11 -34.00 9.55
C TRP A 344 -2.71 -32.77 10.33
N ARG A 345 -2.79 -32.86 11.67
CA ARG A 345 -2.28 -31.81 12.56
C ARG A 345 -0.75 -31.82 12.56
N THR A 346 -0.17 -30.64 12.65
CA THR A 346 1.27 -30.35 12.73
C THR A 346 1.85 -30.62 14.13
N ASN A 347 1.38 -31.70 14.78
CA ASN A 347 1.84 -32.13 16.10
C ASN A 347 3.27 -32.70 16.05
N ALA A 348 3.92 -32.92 17.19
CA ALA A 348 5.32 -33.36 17.27
C ALA A 348 5.43 -34.87 17.03
N VAL A 349 5.06 -35.31 15.83
CA VAL A 349 5.01 -36.71 15.40
C VAL A 349 5.59 -36.84 13.99
N GLU A 350 6.03 -38.03 13.63
CA GLU A 350 6.36 -38.34 12.25
C GLU A 350 5.08 -38.68 11.49
N TRP A 351 4.93 -38.17 10.27
CA TRP A 351 3.82 -38.56 9.41
C TRP A 351 4.17 -39.80 8.59
N GLU A 352 3.20 -40.69 8.39
CA GLU A 352 3.35 -41.84 7.51
C GLU A 352 3.55 -41.39 6.05
N SER A 353 4.29 -42.18 5.27
CA SER A 353 4.65 -41.83 3.88
C SER A 353 3.44 -41.54 2.99
N THR A 354 2.32 -42.23 3.21
CA THR A 354 1.05 -42.04 2.48
C THR A 354 0.45 -40.63 2.63
N VAL A 355 0.80 -39.92 3.71
CA VAL A 355 0.38 -38.53 3.96
C VAL A 355 1.10 -37.55 3.03
N LEU A 356 2.37 -37.85 2.75
CA LEU A 356 3.32 -36.90 2.17
C LEU A 356 3.00 -36.57 0.71
N ASP A 357 2.47 -37.53 -0.05
CA ASP A 357 2.05 -37.33 -1.44
C ASP A 357 0.83 -36.38 -1.56
N SER A 358 -0.10 -36.47 -0.60
CA SER A 358 -1.26 -35.57 -0.54
C SER A 358 -0.81 -34.12 -0.34
N LEU A 359 0.23 -33.90 0.47
CA LEU A 359 0.77 -32.56 0.70
C LEU A 359 1.37 -31.95 -0.56
N ASN A 360 2.13 -32.74 -1.33
CA ASN A 360 2.68 -32.28 -2.60
C ASN A 360 1.56 -31.89 -3.58
N SER A 361 0.42 -32.56 -3.52
CA SER A 361 -0.76 -32.25 -4.36
C SER A 361 -1.65 -31.12 -3.81
N LEU A 362 -1.22 -30.39 -2.77
CA LEU A 362 -1.98 -29.36 -2.05
C LEU A 362 -3.29 -29.88 -1.39
N GLN A 363 -3.41 -31.19 -1.17
CA GLN A 363 -4.56 -31.84 -0.54
C GLN A 363 -4.40 -31.90 0.98
N TYR A 364 -4.19 -30.74 1.61
CA TYR A 364 -3.97 -30.67 3.06
C TYR A 364 -5.27 -30.68 3.88
N TYR A 365 -6.30 -30.00 3.38
CA TYR A 365 -7.59 -29.88 4.06
C TYR A 365 -8.50 -31.07 3.72
N LYS A 366 -9.36 -31.44 4.67
CA LYS A 366 -10.43 -32.42 4.46
C LYS A 366 -11.48 -31.84 3.51
N ASP A 367 -12.23 -32.72 2.87
CA ASP A 367 -13.40 -32.30 2.11
C ASP A 367 -14.45 -31.78 3.10
N THR A 368 -14.85 -30.52 2.92
CA THR A 368 -15.67 -29.77 3.87
C THR A 368 -16.98 -29.35 3.21
N LYS A 369 -18.05 -29.32 4.01
CA LYS A 369 -19.37 -28.81 3.63
C LYS A 369 -19.84 -27.77 4.64
N TRP A 370 -20.81 -26.94 4.27
CA TRP A 370 -21.44 -26.04 5.21
C TRP A 370 -22.38 -26.81 6.15
N GLU A 371 -22.32 -26.49 7.44
CA GLU A 371 -23.17 -27.11 8.46
C GLU A 371 -23.84 -26.05 9.34
N THR A 372 -25.03 -26.34 9.85
CA THR A 372 -25.69 -25.50 10.85
C THR A 372 -24.99 -25.61 12.21
N VAL A 373 -25.11 -24.58 13.06
CA VAL A 373 -24.65 -24.68 14.44
C VAL A 373 -25.56 -25.62 15.26
N SER A 374 -24.97 -26.71 15.73
CA SER A 374 -25.51 -27.66 16.71
C SER A 374 -24.46 -27.93 17.80
N PRO A 375 -24.81 -28.54 18.94
CA PRO A 375 -23.82 -28.91 19.95
C PRO A 375 -22.65 -29.74 19.38
N GLN A 376 -22.92 -30.61 18.40
CA GLN A 376 -21.90 -31.43 17.76
C GLN A 376 -20.98 -30.60 16.85
N SER A 377 -21.53 -29.78 15.94
CA SER A 377 -20.70 -28.99 15.02
C SER A 377 -19.94 -27.88 15.74
N ALA A 378 -20.54 -27.25 16.76
CA ALA A 378 -19.90 -26.22 17.56
C ALA A 378 -18.76 -26.76 18.42
N ARG A 379 -18.89 -27.98 18.98
CA ARG A 379 -17.91 -28.58 19.91
C ARG A 379 -16.48 -28.59 19.37
N ASP A 380 -16.32 -28.94 18.11
CA ASP A 380 -15.01 -29.08 17.46
C ASP A 380 -14.67 -27.92 16.51
N PHE A 381 -15.45 -26.83 16.54
CA PHE A 381 -15.19 -25.62 15.78
C PHE A 381 -14.35 -24.62 16.60
N SER A 382 -13.68 -23.68 15.93
CA SER A 382 -12.90 -22.62 16.56
C SER A 382 -13.76 -21.83 17.57
N ALA A 383 -13.30 -21.76 18.81
CA ALA A 383 -13.95 -20.99 19.87
C ALA A 383 -13.97 -19.49 19.53
N ILE A 384 -12.85 -18.95 19.05
CA ILE A 384 -12.75 -17.54 18.64
C ILE A 384 -13.76 -17.21 17.55
N ALA A 385 -13.79 -18.02 16.49
CA ALA A 385 -14.72 -17.82 15.38
C ALA A 385 -16.18 -17.96 15.82
N TYR A 386 -16.49 -18.95 16.66
CA TYR A 386 -17.84 -19.18 17.18
C TYR A 386 -18.37 -17.96 17.94
N TYR A 387 -17.63 -17.45 18.94
CA TYR A 387 -18.10 -16.31 19.74
C TYR A 387 -18.19 -15.02 18.90
N PHE A 388 -17.27 -14.83 17.95
CA PHE A 388 -17.34 -13.74 16.98
C PHE A 388 -18.64 -13.80 16.15
N GLY A 389 -18.92 -14.94 15.51
CA GLY A 389 -20.09 -15.08 14.65
C GLY A 389 -21.40 -15.09 15.42
N LYS A 390 -21.42 -15.67 16.64
CA LYS A 390 -22.56 -15.60 17.55
C LYS A 390 -22.91 -14.16 17.89
N MET A 391 -21.94 -13.35 18.31
CA MET A 391 -22.17 -11.94 18.63
C MET A 391 -22.62 -11.13 17.41
N LEU A 392 -22.03 -11.36 16.23
CA LEU A 392 -22.48 -10.71 15.00
C LEU A 392 -23.91 -11.08 14.63
N GLN A 393 -24.26 -12.37 14.69
CA GLN A 393 -25.61 -12.84 14.39
C GLN A 393 -26.62 -12.29 15.39
N ASP A 394 -26.29 -12.33 16.68
CA ASP A 394 -27.09 -11.80 17.78
C ASP A 394 -27.33 -10.29 17.61
N SER A 395 -26.33 -9.54 17.14
CA SER A 395 -26.41 -8.08 16.96
C SER A 395 -27.14 -7.69 15.67
N LEU A 396 -26.66 -8.19 14.53
CA LEU A 396 -27.13 -7.79 13.20
C LEU A 396 -28.48 -8.43 12.80
N LYS A 397 -28.89 -9.50 13.49
CA LYS A 397 -30.12 -10.27 13.22
C LYS A 397 -30.23 -10.79 11.77
N VAL A 398 -29.08 -11.08 11.15
CA VAL A 398 -28.96 -11.63 9.78
C VAL A 398 -28.23 -12.97 9.82
N PRO A 399 -28.34 -13.84 8.80
CA PRO A 399 -27.51 -15.05 8.74
C PRO A 399 -26.01 -14.73 8.72
N VAL A 400 -25.19 -15.58 9.34
CA VAL A 400 -23.73 -15.44 9.40
C VAL A 400 -23.06 -16.75 8.97
N GLY A 401 -22.20 -16.68 7.97
CA GLY A 401 -21.32 -17.76 7.53
C GLY A 401 -19.91 -17.55 8.06
N LEU A 402 -19.33 -18.59 8.66
CA LEU A 402 -17.95 -18.59 9.15
C LEU A 402 -17.14 -19.65 8.42
N ILE A 403 -16.14 -19.23 7.67
CA ILE A 403 -15.15 -20.11 7.06
C ILE A 403 -13.95 -20.16 8.01
N CYS A 404 -13.60 -21.33 8.54
CA CYS A 404 -12.42 -21.50 9.39
C CYS A 404 -11.39 -22.40 8.71
N ASN A 405 -10.15 -21.93 8.57
CA ASN A 405 -9.07 -22.72 7.95
C ASN A 405 -7.76 -22.72 8.76
N ALA A 406 -7.82 -22.36 10.04
CA ALA A 406 -6.65 -22.19 10.89
C ALA A 406 -5.80 -23.46 11.03
N VAL A 407 -4.47 -23.27 11.09
CA VAL A 407 -3.48 -24.36 11.17
C VAL A 407 -2.49 -24.11 12.29
N GLY A 408 -2.55 -24.94 13.33
CA GLY A 408 -1.64 -24.89 14.48
C GLY A 408 -0.19 -24.69 14.09
N GLY A 409 0.47 -23.71 14.71
CA GLY A 409 1.90 -23.43 14.55
C GLY A 409 2.35 -22.87 13.20
N SER A 410 1.44 -22.62 12.26
CA SER A 410 1.80 -22.05 10.97
C SER A 410 2.42 -20.65 11.10
N PRO A 411 3.55 -20.37 10.43
CA PRO A 411 4.15 -19.05 10.40
C PRO A 411 3.48 -18.17 9.33
N ALA A 412 3.61 -16.85 9.45
CA ALA A 412 2.93 -15.89 8.56
C ALA A 412 3.25 -16.11 7.07
N GLU A 413 4.50 -16.42 6.73
CA GLU A 413 4.96 -16.63 5.36
C GLU A 413 4.31 -17.82 4.64
N ALA A 414 3.77 -18.80 5.37
CA ALA A 414 3.00 -19.91 4.77
C ALA A 414 1.68 -19.42 4.15
N TRP A 415 1.19 -18.27 4.60
CA TRP A 415 -0.11 -17.69 4.24
C TRP A 415 -0.04 -16.57 3.22
N ILE A 416 1.14 -16.27 2.68
CA ILE A 416 1.34 -15.20 1.68
C ILE A 416 1.42 -15.82 0.30
N ASP A 417 0.79 -15.20 -0.70
CA ASP A 417 0.90 -15.69 -2.08
C ASP A 417 2.34 -15.66 -2.61
N ARG A 418 2.63 -16.64 -3.47
CA ARG A 418 3.94 -16.85 -4.07
C ARG A 418 4.46 -15.63 -4.82
N ASN A 419 3.62 -14.98 -5.61
CA ASN A 419 4.03 -13.82 -6.39
C ASN A 419 4.45 -12.66 -5.48
N THR A 420 3.71 -12.40 -4.40
CA THR A 420 4.10 -11.38 -3.41
C THR A 420 5.45 -11.68 -2.77
N LEU A 421 5.71 -12.92 -2.34
CA LEU A 421 7.01 -13.28 -1.75
C LEU A 421 8.15 -13.25 -2.76
N GLU A 422 7.95 -13.78 -3.96
CA GLU A 422 8.96 -13.79 -5.02
C GLU A 422 9.46 -12.39 -5.38
N TYR A 423 8.60 -11.36 -5.35
CA TYR A 423 8.98 -9.99 -5.71
C TYR A 423 9.36 -9.12 -4.52
N ARG A 424 8.74 -9.31 -3.35
CA ARG A 424 8.91 -8.39 -2.19
C ARG A 424 9.83 -8.96 -1.11
N PHE A 425 10.01 -10.28 -1.05
CA PHE A 425 10.89 -10.92 -0.07
C PHE A 425 11.42 -12.29 -0.52
N PRO A 426 12.09 -12.41 -1.69
CA PRO A 426 12.50 -13.71 -2.25
C PRO A 426 13.44 -14.50 -1.33
N ALA A 427 14.23 -13.82 -0.52
CA ALA A 427 15.16 -14.45 0.42
C ALA A 427 14.48 -15.42 1.41
N ILE A 428 13.19 -15.25 1.72
CA ILE A 428 12.47 -16.16 2.62
C ILE A 428 12.12 -17.51 1.96
N LEU A 429 12.08 -17.57 0.63
CA LEU A 429 11.78 -18.80 -0.12
C LEU A 429 12.98 -19.74 -0.19
N ARG A 430 14.20 -19.17 -0.16
CA ARG A 430 15.45 -19.90 -0.33
C ARG A 430 15.68 -20.87 0.82
N ASN A 431 15.81 -22.16 0.49
CA ASN A 431 16.18 -23.23 1.41
C ASN A 431 15.47 -23.14 2.77
N TRP A 432 14.14 -22.96 2.72
CA TRP A 432 13.33 -22.56 3.87
C TRP A 432 13.51 -23.45 5.12
N THR A 433 13.84 -24.73 4.95
CA THR A 433 14.14 -25.67 6.04
C THR A 433 15.42 -25.37 6.82
N LYS A 434 16.31 -24.53 6.26
CA LYS A 434 17.56 -24.05 6.88
C LYS A 434 17.64 -22.51 6.94
N ASN A 435 16.55 -21.82 6.65
CA ASN A 435 16.51 -20.36 6.56
C ASN A 435 16.24 -19.73 7.93
N ASP A 436 17.10 -18.83 8.38
CA ASP A 436 17.05 -18.19 9.69
C ASP A 436 15.99 -17.08 9.81
N PHE A 437 15.34 -16.68 8.71
CA PHE A 437 14.12 -15.87 8.77
C PHE A 437 12.92 -16.64 9.35
N ILE A 438 12.92 -17.97 9.23
CA ILE A 438 11.84 -18.85 9.70
C ILE A 438 12.24 -19.36 11.07
N GLN A 439 11.34 -19.41 12.05
CA GLN A 439 11.74 -19.77 13.42
C GLN A 439 12.26 -21.22 13.53
N ASP A 440 13.28 -21.44 14.35
CA ASP A 440 13.92 -22.76 14.53
C ASP A 440 12.94 -23.90 14.82
N TRP A 441 11.97 -23.66 15.72
CA TRP A 441 10.99 -24.70 16.06
C TRP A 441 10.05 -25.03 14.90
N VAL A 442 9.74 -24.06 14.02
CA VAL A 442 8.91 -24.26 12.82
C VAL A 442 9.64 -25.18 11.87
N ARG A 443 10.93 -24.91 11.61
CA ARG A 443 11.78 -25.75 10.75
C ARG A 443 11.96 -27.15 11.36
N GLY A 444 12.22 -27.23 12.66
CA GLY A 444 12.35 -28.49 13.39
C GLY A 444 11.07 -29.33 13.37
N ARG A 445 9.90 -28.69 13.53
CA ARG A 445 8.60 -29.36 13.44
C ARG A 445 8.36 -29.93 12.05
N ALA A 446 8.59 -29.13 11.02
CA ALA A 446 8.47 -29.58 9.63
C ALA A 446 9.39 -30.77 9.35
N ALA A 447 10.67 -30.68 9.76
CA ALA A 447 11.65 -31.76 9.59
C ALA A 447 11.22 -33.06 10.28
N LEU A 448 10.66 -32.98 11.49
CA LEU A 448 10.11 -34.14 12.19
C LEU A 448 8.89 -34.72 11.45
N ASN A 449 7.95 -33.87 11.04
CA ASN A 449 6.73 -34.32 10.37
C ASN A 449 7.03 -35.06 9.06
N VAL A 450 8.02 -34.60 8.29
CA VAL A 450 8.38 -35.19 6.99
C VAL A 450 9.53 -36.18 7.04
N ARG A 451 9.99 -36.59 8.23
CA ARG A 451 11.19 -37.43 8.41
C ARG A 451 11.17 -38.75 7.61
N LYS A 452 9.99 -39.32 7.43
CA LYS A 452 9.77 -40.55 6.65
C LYS A 452 9.69 -40.34 5.13
N SER A 453 9.92 -39.11 4.63
CA SER A 453 9.86 -38.84 3.19
C SER A 453 11.12 -39.33 2.47
N GLU A 454 10.92 -40.01 1.34
CA GLU A 454 11.98 -40.29 0.37
C GLU A 454 12.14 -39.14 -0.65
N ASN A 455 11.20 -38.18 -0.67
CA ASN A 455 11.22 -37.04 -1.57
C ASN A 455 12.03 -35.89 -0.95
N ASN A 456 13.18 -35.58 -1.55
CA ASN A 456 14.04 -34.47 -1.12
C ASN A 456 13.42 -33.07 -1.27
N ARG A 457 12.24 -32.95 -1.90
CA ARG A 457 11.45 -31.73 -2.05
C ARG A 457 10.06 -31.85 -1.43
N GLN A 458 9.93 -32.67 -0.38
CA GLN A 458 8.68 -32.84 0.33
C GLN A 458 8.13 -31.51 0.86
N ARG A 459 6.88 -31.22 0.50
CA ARG A 459 6.17 -30.01 0.92
C ARG A 459 5.62 -30.15 2.34
N HIS A 460 5.46 -29.03 3.03
CA HIS A 460 4.92 -28.99 4.40
C HIS A 460 4.00 -27.76 4.60
N PRO A 461 2.95 -27.82 5.44
CA PRO A 461 2.09 -26.67 5.77
C PRO A 461 2.79 -25.42 6.31
N TYR A 462 4.04 -25.54 6.76
CA TYR A 462 4.83 -24.40 7.24
C TYR A 462 5.76 -23.81 6.16
N GLU A 463 5.84 -24.46 5.01
CA GLU A 463 6.60 -23.94 3.88
C GLU A 463 5.99 -22.61 3.41
N PRO A 464 6.80 -21.61 3.08
CA PRO A 464 6.32 -20.37 2.50
C PRO A 464 5.34 -20.61 1.34
N CYS A 465 4.25 -19.83 1.31
CA CYS A 465 3.13 -19.91 0.36
C CYS A 465 2.21 -21.13 0.45
N TYR A 466 2.57 -22.21 1.16
CA TYR A 466 1.82 -23.46 1.08
C TYR A 466 0.35 -23.32 1.50
N LEU A 467 0.09 -22.68 2.64
CA LEU A 467 -1.27 -22.53 3.16
C LEU A 467 -2.06 -21.46 2.40
N PHE A 468 -1.39 -20.49 1.78
CA PHE A 468 -2.06 -19.66 0.79
C PHE A 468 -2.56 -20.51 -0.38
N GLU A 469 -1.69 -21.34 -0.96
CA GLU A 469 -1.99 -22.15 -2.14
C GLU A 469 -3.07 -23.21 -1.89
N ALA A 470 -3.03 -23.85 -0.71
CA ALA A 470 -3.96 -24.91 -0.30
C ALA A 470 -5.25 -24.41 0.37
N GLY A 471 -5.19 -23.29 1.11
CA GLY A 471 -6.26 -22.85 2.00
C GLY A 471 -6.90 -21.50 1.69
N ILE A 472 -6.23 -20.62 0.93
CA ILE A 472 -6.71 -19.25 0.63
C ILE A 472 -7.05 -19.09 -0.84
N ARG A 473 -6.18 -19.54 -1.74
CA ARG A 473 -6.39 -19.51 -3.18
C ARG A 473 -7.71 -20.18 -3.61
N PRO A 474 -8.12 -21.34 -3.05
CA PRO A 474 -9.43 -21.93 -3.39
C PRO A 474 -10.63 -21.07 -2.97
N LEU A 475 -10.46 -20.17 -2.00
CA LEU A 475 -11.50 -19.27 -1.49
C LEU A 475 -11.69 -18.00 -2.31
N ARG A 476 -10.80 -17.74 -3.28
CA ARG A 476 -10.75 -16.49 -4.06
C ARG A 476 -12.09 -16.07 -4.69
N GLN A 477 -12.88 -17.05 -5.12
CA GLN A 477 -14.14 -16.82 -5.84
C GLN A 477 -15.35 -16.71 -4.92
N PHE A 478 -15.18 -16.90 -3.61
CA PHE A 478 -16.28 -16.78 -2.64
C PHE A 478 -16.20 -15.41 -1.96
N PRO A 479 -17.21 -14.54 -2.13
CA PRO A 479 -17.16 -13.20 -1.58
C PRO A 479 -17.19 -13.21 -0.05
N LEU A 480 -16.34 -12.37 0.55
CA LEU A 480 -16.20 -12.22 2.00
C LEU A 480 -16.51 -10.78 2.43
N LYS A 481 -17.07 -10.61 3.63
CA LYS A 481 -17.20 -9.31 4.27
C LYS A 481 -15.89 -8.83 4.89
N GLY A 482 -15.07 -9.74 5.40
CA GLY A 482 -13.79 -9.45 6.03
C GLY A 482 -13.11 -10.68 6.63
N VAL A 483 -11.97 -10.45 7.27
CA VAL A 483 -11.11 -11.48 7.86
C VAL A 483 -10.91 -11.22 9.35
N ILE A 484 -10.94 -12.28 10.16
CA ILE A 484 -10.38 -12.30 11.51
C ILE A 484 -9.16 -13.21 11.57
N TRP A 485 -8.09 -12.73 12.21
CA TRP A 485 -6.76 -13.34 12.18
C TRP A 485 -6.14 -13.49 13.57
N TYR A 486 -5.68 -14.69 13.94
CA TYR A 486 -4.96 -14.90 15.20
C TYR A 486 -3.68 -15.71 14.98
N GLN A 487 -2.55 -14.99 14.91
CA GLN A 487 -1.21 -15.54 14.70
C GLN A 487 -0.11 -14.60 15.21
N GLY A 488 1.06 -15.16 15.49
CA GLY A 488 2.30 -14.42 15.71
C GLY A 488 3.39 -15.23 16.41
N GLU A 489 3.03 -16.29 17.13
CA GLU A 489 3.94 -17.05 17.99
C GLU A 489 5.05 -17.73 17.21
N SER A 490 4.75 -18.17 15.98
CA SER A 490 5.71 -18.78 15.04
C SER A 490 6.64 -17.77 14.34
N ASN A 491 6.48 -16.47 14.62
CA ASN A 491 7.34 -15.42 14.09
C ASN A 491 7.92 -14.52 15.22
N ALA A 492 7.56 -14.77 16.48
CA ALA A 492 7.89 -13.91 17.63
C ALA A 492 9.39 -13.82 17.97
N HIS A 493 10.22 -14.66 17.36
CA HIS A 493 11.68 -14.59 17.45
C HIS A 493 12.27 -13.39 16.68
N ASN A 494 11.60 -12.94 15.61
CA ASN A 494 12.08 -11.87 14.74
C ASN A 494 10.94 -10.90 14.39
N LYS A 495 10.79 -9.86 15.21
CA LYS A 495 9.72 -8.86 15.06
C LYS A 495 9.81 -8.10 13.73
N ASP A 496 11.01 -7.85 13.23
CA ASP A 496 11.23 -7.01 12.05
C ASP A 496 10.82 -7.76 10.78
N VAL A 497 11.14 -9.05 10.71
CA VAL A 497 10.63 -9.96 9.68
C VAL A 497 9.11 -10.04 9.75
N HIS A 498 8.52 -10.21 10.94
CA HIS A 498 7.06 -10.25 11.07
C HIS A 498 6.38 -8.94 10.65
N GLU A 499 6.92 -7.77 10.99
CA GLU A 499 6.38 -6.48 10.54
C GLU A 499 6.31 -6.38 9.01
N LYS A 500 7.33 -6.90 8.31
CA LYS A 500 7.33 -7.00 6.85
C LYS A 500 6.30 -8.02 6.37
N LEU A 501 6.29 -9.23 6.92
CA LEU A 501 5.41 -10.32 6.48
C LEU A 501 3.94 -10.02 6.70
N PHE A 502 3.55 -9.42 7.83
CA PHE A 502 2.16 -9.13 8.13
C PHE A 502 1.57 -8.11 7.14
N LYS A 503 2.35 -7.08 6.75
CA LYS A 503 1.95 -6.14 5.68
C LYS A 503 1.74 -6.88 4.36
N LEU A 504 2.68 -7.75 3.98
CA LEU A 504 2.59 -8.55 2.76
C LEU A 504 1.42 -9.55 2.78
N LEU A 505 1.10 -10.13 3.93
CA LEU A 505 -0.04 -11.03 4.11
C LEU A 505 -1.36 -10.31 3.86
N VAL A 506 -1.57 -9.16 4.50
CA VAL A 506 -2.80 -8.37 4.32
C VAL A 506 -2.92 -7.88 2.87
N GLU A 507 -1.83 -7.39 2.27
CA GLU A 507 -1.78 -6.99 0.85
C GLU A 507 -2.13 -8.16 -0.09
N SER A 508 -1.49 -9.32 0.12
CA SER A 508 -1.68 -10.54 -0.65
C SER A 508 -3.14 -11.00 -0.65
N TRP A 509 -3.79 -11.00 0.51
CA TRP A 509 -5.17 -11.44 0.64
C TRP A 509 -6.13 -10.41 0.02
N ARG A 510 -5.91 -9.11 0.26
CA ARG A 510 -6.70 -8.06 -0.39
C ARG A 510 -6.62 -8.14 -1.92
N LYS A 511 -5.44 -8.44 -2.46
CA LYS A 511 -5.25 -8.71 -3.89
C LYS A 511 -5.98 -9.96 -4.35
N ASN A 512 -5.97 -11.05 -3.58
CA ASN A 512 -6.69 -12.29 -3.90
C ASN A 512 -8.18 -12.00 -4.17
N TRP A 513 -8.86 -11.27 -3.29
CA TRP A 513 -10.28 -10.88 -3.45
C TRP A 513 -10.52 -9.59 -4.23
N SER A 514 -9.47 -8.97 -4.79
CA SER A 514 -9.57 -7.68 -5.49
C SER A 514 -10.30 -6.60 -4.66
N ASN A 515 -10.03 -6.56 -3.36
CA ASN A 515 -10.65 -5.63 -2.42
C ASN A 515 -9.58 -5.01 -1.51
N SER A 516 -9.04 -3.86 -1.92
CA SER A 516 -7.99 -3.14 -1.17
C SER A 516 -8.43 -2.63 0.20
N GLU A 517 -9.74 -2.51 0.41
CA GLU A 517 -10.34 -1.99 1.64
C GLU A 517 -10.91 -3.10 2.54
N MET A 518 -10.70 -4.38 2.18
CA MET A 518 -11.25 -5.52 2.94
C MET A 518 -10.86 -5.42 4.43
N PRO A 519 -11.85 -5.42 5.35
CA PRO A 519 -11.60 -5.39 6.79
C PRO A 519 -10.73 -6.57 7.23
N PHE A 520 -9.70 -6.29 8.02
CA PHE A 520 -8.77 -7.30 8.53
C PHE A 520 -8.52 -7.08 10.02
N TYR A 521 -9.23 -7.81 10.87
CA TYR A 521 -9.11 -7.69 12.33
C TYR A 521 -8.24 -8.78 12.89
N TYR A 522 -7.28 -8.44 13.74
CA TYR A 522 -6.31 -9.40 14.26
C TYR A 522 -6.17 -9.33 15.78
N VAL A 523 -5.59 -10.38 16.36
CA VAL A 523 -5.39 -10.48 17.80
C VAL A 523 -3.91 -10.30 18.12
N GLN A 524 -3.61 -9.37 19.04
CA GLN A 524 -2.29 -9.22 19.63
C GLN A 524 -1.91 -10.48 20.39
N LEU A 525 -0.63 -10.87 20.39
CA LEU A 525 -0.16 -11.99 21.20
C LEU A 525 -0.58 -11.83 22.65
N SER A 526 -0.92 -12.96 23.25
CA SER A 526 -1.32 -13.01 24.65
C SER A 526 -0.10 -12.80 25.56
N SER A 527 -0.25 -13.09 26.85
CA SER A 527 0.76 -12.92 27.88
C SER A 527 1.28 -14.29 28.31
N ILE A 528 2.59 -14.52 28.22
CA ILE A 528 3.30 -15.76 28.63
C ILE A 528 4.77 -15.42 28.88
N ASP A 529 5.47 -16.19 29.71
CA ASP A 529 6.88 -15.97 30.02
C ASP A 529 7.83 -16.27 28.83
N ARG A 530 7.85 -15.36 27.86
CA ARG A 530 8.69 -15.35 26.64
C ARG A 530 9.36 -13.97 26.46
N PRO A 531 10.68 -13.84 26.67
CA PRO A 531 11.38 -12.55 26.73
C PRO A 531 11.18 -11.61 25.52
N SER A 532 11.00 -12.13 24.30
CA SER A 532 10.85 -11.31 23.10
C SER A 532 9.44 -10.71 22.91
N TRP A 533 8.44 -11.18 23.66
CA TRP A 533 7.04 -10.86 23.39
C TRP A 533 6.62 -9.42 23.68
N PRO A 534 7.19 -8.66 24.63
CA PRO A 534 6.87 -7.23 24.79
C PRO A 534 7.13 -6.44 23.50
N TRP A 535 8.29 -6.66 22.88
CA TRP A 535 8.66 -6.02 21.61
C TRP A 535 7.74 -6.43 20.47
N PHE A 536 7.36 -7.72 20.41
CA PHE A 536 6.45 -8.22 19.39
C PHE A 536 5.01 -7.72 19.56
N ARG A 537 4.52 -7.60 20.81
CA ARG A 537 3.20 -7.01 21.08
C ARG A 537 3.18 -5.54 20.68
N ASP A 538 4.22 -4.77 21.00
CA ASP A 538 4.32 -3.39 20.55
C ASP A 538 4.39 -3.27 19.02
N SER A 539 5.10 -4.17 18.32
CA SER A 539 5.08 -4.18 16.85
C SER A 539 3.69 -4.45 16.30
N GLN A 540 2.96 -5.43 16.84
CA GLN A 540 1.56 -5.68 16.47
C GLN A 540 0.68 -4.45 16.70
N ARG A 541 0.87 -3.70 17.80
CA ARG A 541 0.14 -2.44 18.03
C ARG A 541 0.46 -1.40 16.97
N ARG A 542 1.74 -1.20 16.64
CA ARG A 542 2.17 -0.20 15.64
C ARG A 542 1.66 -0.53 14.23
N LEU A 543 1.59 -1.82 13.87
CA LEU A 543 1.08 -2.26 12.57
C LEU A 543 -0.35 -1.78 12.28
N MET A 544 -1.17 -1.56 13.32
CA MET A 544 -2.53 -1.03 13.15
C MET A 544 -2.55 0.40 12.58
N LYS A 545 -1.52 1.20 12.85
CA LYS A 545 -1.36 2.55 12.28
C LYS A 545 -0.91 2.50 10.82
N ASP A 546 -0.09 1.50 10.48
CA ASP A 546 0.52 1.36 9.16
C ASP A 546 -0.42 0.70 8.14
N ILE A 547 -1.35 -0.15 8.60
CA ILE A 547 -2.23 -0.93 7.73
C ILE A 547 -3.67 -0.43 7.87
N ARG A 548 -4.19 0.21 6.82
CA ARG A 548 -5.56 0.74 6.77
C ARG A 548 -6.61 -0.37 6.92
N ASN A 549 -7.80 -0.02 7.42
CA ASN A 549 -8.94 -0.92 7.65
C ASN A 549 -8.58 -2.18 8.44
N THR A 550 -7.73 -2.00 9.45
CA THR A 550 -7.41 -3.02 10.44
C THR A 550 -7.89 -2.61 11.83
N GLY A 551 -7.91 -3.59 12.72
CA GLY A 551 -8.27 -3.42 14.12
C GLY A 551 -7.62 -4.53 14.93
N MET A 552 -7.08 -4.19 16.08
CA MET A 552 -6.33 -5.11 16.93
C MET A 552 -7.08 -5.38 18.23
N VAL A 553 -7.25 -6.65 18.56
CA VAL A 553 -7.77 -7.10 19.84
C VAL A 553 -6.61 -7.37 20.80
N VAL A 554 -6.65 -6.74 21.96
CA VAL A 554 -5.75 -7.05 23.08
C VAL A 554 -6.21 -8.34 23.75
N SER A 555 -5.27 -9.27 23.96
CA SER A 555 -5.53 -10.58 24.58
C SER A 555 -4.64 -10.89 25.78
N SER A 556 -3.73 -9.99 26.15
CA SER A 556 -2.75 -10.21 27.21
C SER A 556 -3.37 -10.32 28.60
N ASP A 557 -4.55 -9.75 28.82
CA ASP A 557 -5.32 -9.87 30.07
C ASP A 557 -5.85 -11.29 30.32
N LYS A 558 -5.92 -12.11 29.26
CA LYS A 558 -6.37 -13.50 29.30
C LYS A 558 -5.23 -14.50 29.17
N GLY A 559 -3.98 -14.04 29.18
CA GLY A 559 -2.81 -14.91 29.03
C GLY A 559 -2.58 -15.85 30.22
N ASP A 560 -1.71 -16.82 29.98
CA ASP A 560 -1.32 -17.85 30.94
C ASP A 560 0.22 -17.90 30.97
N SER A 561 0.80 -17.87 32.17
CA SER A 561 2.26 -17.81 32.33
C SER A 561 2.97 -19.08 31.86
N LEU A 562 2.26 -20.21 31.82
CA LEU A 562 2.80 -21.54 31.52
C LEU A 562 2.30 -22.10 30.19
N ASN A 563 1.18 -21.58 29.67
CA ASN A 563 0.55 -22.10 28.46
C ASN A 563 0.37 -21.02 27.40
N VAL A 564 0.84 -21.30 26.18
CA VAL A 564 0.69 -20.39 25.04
C VAL A 564 -0.75 -20.33 24.50
N HIS A 565 -1.59 -21.26 24.94
CA HIS A 565 -3.01 -21.37 24.57
C HIS A 565 -3.91 -21.03 25.76
N PRO A 566 -4.13 -19.73 26.05
CA PRO A 566 -5.06 -19.33 27.10
C PRO A 566 -6.47 -19.85 26.80
N THR A 567 -7.15 -20.39 27.82
CA THR A 567 -8.40 -21.16 27.64
C THR A 567 -9.67 -20.30 27.69
N ASP A 568 -9.59 -19.04 28.14
CA ASP A 568 -10.69 -18.07 28.11
C ASP A 568 -10.77 -17.36 26.74
N LYS A 569 -11.40 -18.02 25.76
CA LYS A 569 -11.48 -17.54 24.36
C LYS A 569 -12.62 -16.57 24.09
N ARG A 570 -13.71 -16.64 24.86
CA ARG A 570 -14.95 -15.89 24.60
C ARG A 570 -14.72 -14.37 24.52
N PRO A 571 -14.05 -13.72 25.48
CA PRO A 571 -13.79 -12.28 25.40
C PRO A 571 -13.02 -11.86 24.14
N ILE A 572 -12.13 -12.71 23.64
CA ILE A 572 -11.31 -12.39 22.46
C ILE A 572 -12.16 -12.44 21.17
N GLY A 573 -13.03 -13.45 21.03
CA GLY A 573 -13.97 -13.54 19.90
C GLY A 573 -14.98 -12.39 19.89
N GLU A 574 -15.50 -12.01 21.05
CA GLU A 574 -16.41 -10.88 21.21
C GLU A 574 -15.75 -9.53 20.89
N ARG A 575 -14.50 -9.32 21.33
CA ARG A 575 -13.73 -8.12 21.00
C ARG A 575 -13.49 -7.97 19.49
N LEU A 576 -13.30 -9.06 18.76
CA LEU A 576 -13.23 -9.03 17.29
C LEU A 576 -14.57 -8.59 16.69
N ALA A 577 -15.70 -9.01 17.27
CA ALA A 577 -17.02 -8.60 16.82
C ALA A 577 -17.28 -7.13 17.12
N TYR A 578 -16.78 -6.57 18.22
CA TYR A 578 -16.85 -5.12 18.49
C TYR A 578 -16.14 -4.29 17.41
N TRP A 579 -14.96 -4.73 16.96
CA TRP A 579 -14.28 -4.11 15.82
C TRP A 579 -15.12 -4.15 14.55
N ALA A 580 -15.70 -5.30 14.20
CA ALA A 580 -16.57 -5.43 13.04
C ALA A 580 -17.83 -4.56 13.14
N LEU A 581 -18.54 -4.59 14.27
CA LEU A 581 -19.74 -3.77 14.51
C LEU A 581 -19.43 -2.27 14.37
N ASN A 582 -18.36 -1.78 14.99
CA ASN A 582 -18.00 -0.36 14.95
C ASN A 582 -17.47 0.09 13.58
N LYS A 583 -16.48 -0.63 13.03
CA LYS A 583 -15.71 -0.19 11.86
C LYS A 583 -16.26 -0.70 10.52
N THR A 584 -16.81 -1.92 10.48
CA THR A 584 -17.40 -2.49 9.26
C THR A 584 -18.87 -2.13 9.10
N TYR A 585 -19.64 -2.17 10.20
CA TYR A 585 -21.10 -1.92 10.17
C TYR A 585 -21.49 -0.53 10.66
N GLY A 586 -20.53 0.29 11.10
CA GLY A 586 -20.75 1.70 11.44
C GLY A 586 -21.46 1.95 12.76
N TRP A 587 -21.58 0.96 13.66
CA TRP A 587 -22.24 1.09 14.96
C TRP A 587 -21.36 1.86 15.94
N LYS A 588 -21.42 3.20 15.87
CA LYS A 588 -20.53 4.11 16.62
C LYS A 588 -20.67 4.03 18.14
N HIS A 589 -21.81 3.55 18.63
CA HIS A 589 -22.05 3.35 20.07
C HIS A 589 -21.31 2.15 20.66
N ILE A 590 -20.84 1.21 19.82
CA ILE A 590 -20.02 0.08 20.28
C ILE A 590 -18.57 0.51 20.32
N VAL A 591 -17.93 0.47 21.48
CA VAL A 591 -16.51 0.77 21.64
C VAL A 591 -15.67 -0.44 21.20
N PRO A 592 -14.81 -0.33 20.17
CA PRO A 592 -14.13 -1.49 19.59
C PRO A 592 -12.84 -1.90 20.32
N SER A 593 -12.27 -1.02 21.15
CA SER A 593 -10.96 -1.25 21.78
C SER A 593 -10.89 -0.66 23.18
N GLY A 594 -9.92 -1.13 23.97
CA GLY A 594 -9.51 -0.47 25.20
C GLY A 594 -8.68 0.79 24.92
N PRO A 595 -8.10 1.43 25.96
CA PRO A 595 -7.21 2.56 25.79
C PRO A 595 -6.05 2.20 24.83
N LEU A 596 -6.07 2.83 23.67
CA LEU A 596 -5.09 2.60 22.61
C LEU A 596 -4.12 3.77 22.57
N PHE A 597 -2.83 3.50 22.82
CA PHE A 597 -1.80 4.53 22.90
C PHE A 597 -1.80 5.46 21.67
N ARG A 598 -1.96 6.77 21.91
CA ARG A 598 -1.93 7.82 20.88
C ARG A 598 -0.64 8.64 20.92
N SER A 599 -0.28 9.17 22.10
CA SER A 599 0.91 10.01 22.29
C SER A 599 1.36 10.06 23.75
N ALA A 600 2.62 10.45 23.96
CA ALA A 600 3.21 10.72 25.27
C ALA A 600 3.89 12.09 25.25
N GLU A 601 3.55 12.95 26.20
CA GLU A 601 4.14 14.27 26.39
C GLU A 601 4.97 14.29 27.68
N PHE A 602 6.26 14.63 27.56
CA PHE A 602 7.21 14.63 28.66
C PHE A 602 7.38 16.06 29.16
N ARG A 603 6.91 16.35 30.38
CA ARG A 603 6.97 17.70 30.97
C ARG A 603 6.91 17.63 32.50
N ASN A 604 7.54 18.60 33.17
CA ASN A 604 7.45 18.78 34.62
C ASN A 604 7.76 17.51 35.43
N GLY A 605 8.74 16.72 34.98
CA GLY A 605 9.13 15.46 35.63
C GLY A 605 8.13 14.30 35.53
N ALA A 606 7.10 14.43 34.68
CA ALA A 606 6.12 13.39 34.42
C ALA A 606 5.91 13.17 32.92
N VAL A 607 5.26 12.06 32.59
CA VAL A 607 4.85 11.70 31.24
C VAL A 607 3.32 11.66 31.18
N TYR A 608 2.73 12.50 30.35
CA TYR A 608 1.29 12.56 30.13
C TYR A 608 0.96 11.74 28.88
N VAL A 609 0.29 10.61 29.08
CA VAL A 609 -0.06 9.67 28.01
C VAL A 609 -1.54 9.84 27.65
N SER A 610 -1.80 10.02 26.35
CA SER A 610 -3.16 10.11 25.81
C SER A 610 -3.50 8.86 25.00
N PHE A 611 -4.77 8.48 25.01
CA PHE A 611 -5.27 7.27 24.36
C PHE A 611 -6.46 7.57 23.46
N ASP A 612 -6.55 6.87 22.33
CA ASP A 612 -7.83 6.65 21.67
C ASP A 612 -8.64 5.63 22.48
N TYR A 613 -9.97 5.76 22.52
CA TYR A 613 -10.86 4.91 23.32
C TYR A 613 -10.52 4.87 24.83
N GLY A 614 -9.90 5.92 25.36
CA GLY A 614 -9.50 6.06 26.76
C GLY A 614 -10.58 6.61 27.70
N GLU A 615 -11.82 6.79 27.25
CA GLU A 615 -12.87 7.35 28.08
C GLU A 615 -13.16 6.47 29.31
N GLY A 616 -13.19 7.10 30.49
CA GLY A 616 -13.42 6.42 31.77
C GLY A 616 -12.34 5.40 32.13
N MET A 617 -11.07 5.69 31.79
CA MET A 617 -9.92 4.88 32.18
C MET A 617 -9.89 4.58 33.69
N HIS A 618 -9.72 3.31 34.03
CA HIS A 618 -9.59 2.84 35.42
C HIS A 618 -8.85 1.50 35.47
N SER A 619 -8.60 0.98 36.68
CA SER A 619 -8.04 -0.36 36.87
C SER A 619 -9.13 -1.43 36.82
N ALA A 620 -8.87 -2.53 36.10
CA ALA A 620 -9.81 -3.64 35.95
C ALA A 620 -10.16 -4.35 37.27
N ASP A 621 -9.34 -4.17 38.31
CA ASP A 621 -9.44 -4.85 39.60
C ASP A 621 -9.64 -3.88 40.78
N GLY A 622 -9.88 -2.59 40.53
CA GLY A 622 -10.06 -1.56 41.56
C GLY A 622 -8.80 -1.25 42.39
N LYS A 623 -7.64 -1.83 42.02
CA LYS A 623 -6.35 -1.56 42.66
C LYS A 623 -5.62 -0.41 41.96
N ALA A 624 -4.48 0.01 42.50
CA ALA A 624 -3.63 0.97 41.80
C ALA A 624 -3.26 0.49 40.39
N LEU A 625 -3.17 1.43 39.45
CA LEU A 625 -2.61 1.16 38.12
C LEU A 625 -1.17 0.68 38.28
N ARG A 626 -0.79 -0.36 37.54
CA ARG A 626 0.51 -1.03 37.66
C ARG A 626 1.11 -1.32 36.29
N THR A 627 2.37 -1.77 36.32
CA THR A 627 3.20 -2.12 35.14
C THR A 627 3.53 -0.95 34.21
N PHE A 628 3.47 0.28 34.75
CA PHE A 628 4.08 1.45 34.14
C PHE A 628 5.52 1.58 34.61
N GLU A 629 6.41 1.92 33.68
CA GLU A 629 7.82 2.16 33.96
C GLU A 629 8.28 3.40 33.20
N VAL A 630 9.17 4.18 33.81
CA VAL A 630 9.80 5.35 33.21
C VAL A 630 11.32 5.24 33.27
N ALA A 631 12.00 5.93 32.37
CA ALA A 631 13.47 6.00 32.33
C ALA A 631 13.92 7.35 31.78
N GLU A 632 15.08 7.85 32.20
CA GLU A 632 15.78 8.97 31.55
C GLU A 632 16.72 8.47 30.44
N ILE A 633 17.31 7.29 30.63
CA ILE A 633 18.21 6.63 29.69
C ILE A 633 17.58 5.29 29.30
N ASP A 634 17.52 5.02 27.99
CA ASP A 634 16.94 3.77 27.51
C ASP A 634 17.62 2.54 28.14
N GLY A 635 16.82 1.54 28.52
CA GLY A 635 17.27 0.35 29.22
C GLY A 635 17.27 0.46 30.76
N LEU A 636 17.33 1.67 31.34
CA LEU A 636 17.33 1.89 32.79
C LEU A 636 15.92 2.25 33.32
N PHE A 637 14.97 1.36 33.07
CA PHE A 637 13.56 1.55 33.47
C PHE A 637 13.34 1.22 34.95
N GLU A 638 12.58 2.07 35.62
CA GLU A 638 12.11 1.84 36.99
C GLU A 638 10.57 1.93 37.07
N PRO A 639 9.94 1.25 38.06
CA PRO A 639 8.49 1.33 38.27
C PRO A 639 7.99 2.76 38.47
N ALA A 640 6.88 3.08 37.82
CA ALA A 640 6.25 4.40 37.86
C ALA A 640 4.87 4.35 38.51
N ILE A 641 4.49 5.45 39.14
CA ILE A 641 3.11 5.72 39.58
C ILE A 641 2.34 6.25 38.37
N ALA A 642 1.11 5.77 38.18
CA ALA A 642 0.23 6.19 37.10
C ALA A 642 -1.15 6.60 37.65
N GLU A 643 -1.61 7.79 37.29
CA GLU A 643 -2.86 8.39 37.76
C GLU A 643 -3.66 8.94 36.57
N VAL A 644 -4.98 8.81 36.62
CA VAL A 644 -5.87 9.35 35.57
C VAL A 644 -6.18 10.81 35.91
N GLU A 645 -5.80 11.73 35.04
CA GLU A 645 -6.00 13.18 35.18
C GLU A 645 -6.55 13.73 33.86
N ASN A 646 -7.74 14.36 33.90
CA ASN A 646 -8.37 14.98 32.72
C ASN A 646 -8.41 14.07 31.47
N ASN A 647 -8.80 12.81 31.65
CA ASN A 647 -8.84 11.78 30.59
C ASN A 647 -7.49 11.47 29.94
N CYS A 648 -6.38 11.89 30.56
CA CYS A 648 -5.02 11.50 30.26
C CYS A 648 -4.45 10.68 31.43
N LEU A 649 -3.34 9.99 31.19
CA LEU A 649 -2.63 9.27 32.23
C LEU A 649 -1.33 10.02 32.56
N LYS A 650 -1.20 10.49 33.80
CA LYS A 650 0.04 11.06 34.32
C LYS A 650 0.89 9.94 34.91
N VAL A 651 2.08 9.73 34.34
CA VAL A 651 3.02 8.67 34.73
C VAL A 651 4.31 9.30 35.22
N TYR A 652 4.75 9.00 36.45
CA TYR A 652 5.93 9.62 37.05
C TYR A 652 6.61 8.68 38.07
N SER A 653 7.86 8.98 38.40
CA SER A 653 8.57 8.33 39.51
C SER A 653 9.04 9.38 40.51
N LYS A 654 9.06 9.02 41.80
CA LYS A 654 9.63 9.86 42.85
C LYS A 654 11.16 9.98 42.75
N ASN A 655 11.80 9.01 42.09
CA ASN A 655 13.25 8.93 41.98
C ASN A 655 13.79 9.54 40.66
N LEU A 656 12.91 9.81 39.69
CA LEU A 656 13.30 10.28 38.36
C LEU A 656 12.71 11.67 38.06
N LYS A 657 13.56 12.68 37.99
CA LYS A 657 13.14 14.07 37.74
C LYS A 657 12.93 14.42 36.26
N SER A 658 13.55 13.68 35.35
CA SER A 658 13.57 13.99 33.92
C SER A 658 13.29 12.74 33.08
N PRO A 659 12.09 12.14 33.16
CA PRO A 659 11.77 10.98 32.33
C PRO A 659 11.87 11.35 30.84
N ARG A 660 12.50 10.45 30.07
CA ARG A 660 12.59 10.49 28.60
C ARG A 660 11.98 9.28 27.93
N TYR A 661 11.61 8.26 28.69
CA TYR A 661 10.98 7.05 28.18
C TYR A 661 9.83 6.66 29.10
N VAL A 662 8.78 6.08 28.52
CA VAL A 662 7.68 5.44 29.24
C VAL A 662 7.33 4.13 28.55
N ARG A 663 6.97 3.11 29.33
CA ARG A 663 6.41 1.86 28.80
C ARG A 663 5.33 1.30 29.75
N TYR A 664 4.41 0.54 29.17
CA TYR A 664 3.29 -0.07 29.89
C TYR A 664 3.11 -1.53 29.51
N GLY A 665 2.91 -2.39 30.50
CA GLY A 665 2.71 -3.83 30.28
C GLY A 665 3.91 -4.51 29.62
N TRP A 666 5.11 -3.93 29.78
CA TRP A 666 6.36 -4.34 29.13
C TRP A 666 7.04 -5.54 29.82
N GLN A 667 6.26 -6.58 30.05
CA GLN A 667 6.70 -7.81 30.69
C GLN A 667 6.32 -9.00 29.79
N PRO A 668 7.11 -10.07 29.73
CA PRO A 668 6.75 -11.28 28.99
C PRO A 668 5.37 -11.80 29.36
N PHE A 669 5.20 -12.16 30.63
CA PHE A 669 3.90 -12.32 31.27
C PHE A 669 3.58 -11.06 32.07
N THR A 670 2.50 -10.36 31.73
CA THR A 670 2.09 -9.11 32.37
C THR A 670 0.78 -9.25 33.12
N ARG A 671 0.68 -8.51 34.24
CA ARG A 671 -0.57 -8.32 35.03
C ARG A 671 -1.14 -6.92 34.84
N ALA A 672 -0.84 -6.28 33.72
CA ALA A 672 -1.32 -4.95 33.36
C ALA A 672 -2.85 -4.84 33.54
N ASN A 673 -3.34 -3.75 34.12
CA ASN A 673 -4.73 -3.63 34.57
C ASN A 673 -5.47 -2.38 34.08
N LEU A 674 -4.90 -1.54 33.22
CA LEU A 674 -5.60 -0.39 32.65
C LEU A 674 -6.69 -0.84 31.66
N VAL A 675 -7.92 -0.43 31.91
CA VAL A 675 -9.10 -0.60 31.04
C VAL A 675 -9.81 0.74 30.85
N ASN A 676 -10.71 0.83 29.87
CA ASN A 676 -11.65 1.96 29.72
C ASN A 676 -13.00 1.67 30.39
N ALA A 677 -13.96 2.59 30.28
CA ALA A 677 -15.32 2.44 30.81
C ALA A 677 -16.05 1.16 30.34
N ALA A 678 -15.71 0.65 29.15
CA ALA A 678 -16.27 -0.59 28.60
C ALA A 678 -15.58 -1.87 29.13
N GLY A 679 -14.62 -1.74 30.05
CA GLY A 679 -13.85 -2.86 30.59
C GLY A 679 -12.85 -3.47 29.59
N LEU A 680 -12.54 -2.78 28.49
CA LEU A 680 -11.62 -3.27 27.47
C LEU A 680 -10.16 -2.89 27.81
N PRO A 681 -9.21 -3.83 27.73
CA PRO A 681 -7.85 -3.62 28.20
C PRO A 681 -6.98 -2.79 27.24
N ALA A 682 -6.10 -1.98 27.83
CA ALA A 682 -5.08 -1.25 27.10
C ALA A 682 -3.98 -2.18 26.56
N SER A 683 -3.42 -1.83 25.40
CA SER A 683 -2.34 -2.60 24.77
C SER A 683 -0.96 -2.23 25.33
N THR A 684 0.01 -3.14 25.23
CA THR A 684 1.44 -2.88 25.50
C THR A 684 1.96 -1.77 24.59
N PHE A 685 2.64 -0.78 25.17
CA PHE A 685 3.27 0.29 24.42
C PHE A 685 4.59 0.73 25.06
N ARG A 686 5.41 1.39 24.25
CA ARG A 686 6.57 2.18 24.66
C ARG A 686 6.57 3.50 23.90
N ALA A 687 7.06 4.54 24.55
CA ALA A 687 7.31 5.84 23.93
C ALA A 687 8.61 6.45 24.46
N GLU A 688 9.19 7.32 23.65
CA GLU A 688 10.40 8.08 23.93
C GLU A 688 10.11 9.57 23.69
N ALA A 689 10.73 10.41 24.51
CA ALA A 689 10.73 11.85 24.35
C ALA A 689 11.45 12.21 23.06
N ILE A 690 10.72 12.85 22.15
CA ILE A 690 11.27 13.32 20.89
C ILE A 690 12.31 14.40 21.21
N SER A 691 13.59 14.13 20.99
CA SER A 691 14.62 15.17 21.01
C SER A 691 14.27 16.24 19.98
N ALA A 692 14.21 17.51 20.39
CA ALA A 692 14.08 18.61 19.45
C ALA A 692 15.26 18.58 18.47
N TYR A 693 15.00 18.77 17.17
CA TYR A 693 16.05 18.91 16.15
C TYR A 693 16.83 20.22 16.30
N VAL A 694 16.20 21.19 16.96
CA VAL A 694 16.70 22.54 17.22
C VAL A 694 15.95 23.08 18.44
N ASN A 695 16.63 23.85 19.27
CA ASN A 695 16.06 24.53 20.42
C ASN A 695 15.98 26.04 20.16
N VAL A 696 14.89 26.67 20.59
CA VAL A 696 14.79 28.13 20.64
C VAL A 696 15.37 28.57 21.97
N VAL A 697 16.36 29.47 21.93
CA VAL A 697 17.06 29.94 23.14
C VAL A 697 16.71 31.37 23.52
N ASP A 698 16.27 32.18 22.55
CA ASP A 698 15.83 33.57 22.78
C ASP A 698 14.79 33.97 21.72
N ILE A 699 13.81 34.77 22.14
CA ILE A 699 12.80 35.39 21.26
C ILE A 699 12.71 36.86 21.64
N GLN A 700 13.15 37.73 20.73
CA GLN A 700 13.28 39.16 20.99
C GLN A 700 12.52 39.98 19.95
N ALA A 701 11.61 40.85 20.39
CA ALA A 701 11.01 41.87 19.53
C ALA A 701 12.03 42.99 19.29
N MET A 702 12.28 43.31 18.02
CA MET A 702 13.24 44.32 17.60
C MET A 702 12.56 45.69 17.50
N LYS A 703 13.25 46.73 17.99
CA LYS A 703 12.75 48.13 17.93
C LYS A 703 13.38 48.89 16.76
N GLY A 704 12.78 50.04 16.42
CA GLY A 704 13.37 51.01 15.49
C GLY A 704 12.94 50.90 14.03
N PHE A 705 11.85 50.18 13.73
CA PHE A 705 11.28 50.12 12.37
C PHE A 705 11.05 51.53 11.78
N PRO A 706 11.22 51.78 10.46
CA PRO A 706 11.16 53.13 9.88
C PRO A 706 9.87 53.90 10.23
N GLU A 707 10.02 55.07 10.88
CA GLU A 707 8.87 55.89 11.35
C GLU A 707 8.65 57.19 10.54
N LYS A 708 9.59 57.58 9.67
CA LYS A 708 9.55 58.86 8.95
C LYS A 708 8.33 58.97 8.02
N ASP A 709 8.00 57.89 7.31
CA ASP A 709 6.74 57.77 6.57
C ASP A 709 5.68 57.16 7.50
N LYS A 710 4.70 57.96 7.91
CA LYS A 710 3.63 57.55 8.85
C LYS A 710 2.77 56.40 8.31
N ASN A 711 2.67 56.23 7.00
CA ASN A 711 1.90 55.14 6.39
C ASN A 711 2.71 53.85 6.34
N PHE A 712 4.01 53.95 6.01
CA PHE A 712 4.94 52.82 6.07
C PHE A 712 5.16 52.33 7.51
N ALA A 713 5.21 53.25 8.48
CA ALA A 713 5.40 52.96 9.91
C ALA A 713 4.33 52.03 10.51
N LYS A 714 3.18 51.85 9.84
CA LYS A 714 2.15 50.86 10.21
C LYS A 714 2.51 49.43 9.80
N GLY A 715 3.66 49.23 9.15
CA GLY A 715 4.14 47.96 8.63
C GLY A 715 3.61 47.62 7.24
N VAL A 716 4.15 46.54 6.67
CA VAL A 716 3.81 46.06 5.32
C VAL A 716 3.65 44.55 5.28
N SER A 717 2.95 44.02 4.26
CA SER A 717 2.97 42.58 3.95
C SER A 717 3.58 42.36 2.58
N ALA A 718 4.21 41.19 2.43
CA ALA A 718 4.83 40.70 1.21
C ALA A 718 5.86 41.70 0.65
N CYS A 719 6.66 42.29 1.55
CA CYS A 719 7.87 43.01 1.18
C CYS A 719 8.95 42.04 0.72
N PHE A 720 9.90 42.56 -0.05
CA PHE A 720 11.17 41.89 -0.27
C PHE A 720 12.06 42.09 0.95
N ALA A 721 12.75 41.04 1.38
CA ALA A 721 13.76 41.12 2.42
C ALA A 721 14.93 40.16 2.15
N GLY A 722 16.11 40.50 2.63
CA GLY A 722 17.32 39.70 2.50
C GLY A 722 18.51 40.33 3.18
N VAL A 723 19.66 39.63 3.14
CA VAL A 723 20.94 40.12 3.64
C VAL A 723 21.91 40.30 2.47
N THR A 724 22.63 41.41 2.45
CA THR A 724 23.79 41.63 1.58
C THR A 724 24.83 42.45 2.35
N ASP A 725 26.10 42.06 2.30
CA ASP A 725 27.21 42.80 2.90
C ASP A 725 27.02 43.16 4.40
N GLY A 726 26.40 42.28 5.18
CA GLY A 726 26.09 42.53 6.60
C GLY A 726 24.87 43.43 6.86
N TRP A 727 24.22 43.92 5.82
CA TRP A 727 23.01 44.73 5.91
C TRP A 727 21.75 43.87 5.75
N LEU A 728 20.82 44.01 6.69
CA LEU A 728 19.44 43.57 6.50
C LEU A 728 18.68 44.62 5.70
N LEU A 729 18.04 44.19 4.61
CA LEU A 729 17.30 45.04 3.71
C LEU A 729 15.81 44.69 3.73
N ILE A 730 14.95 45.71 3.70
CA ILE A 730 13.51 45.59 3.45
C ILE A 730 13.14 46.54 2.31
N ALA A 731 12.40 46.04 1.33
CA ALA A 731 11.97 46.84 0.20
C ALA A 731 10.52 46.56 -0.23
N GLY A 732 9.82 47.62 -0.60
CA GLY A 732 8.44 47.56 -1.09
C GLY A 732 7.44 47.03 -0.05
N GLY A 733 6.51 46.18 -0.49
CA GLY A 733 5.40 45.67 0.31
C GLY A 733 4.12 46.49 0.16
N CYS A 734 3.07 46.08 0.86
CA CYS A 734 1.75 46.72 0.75
C CYS A 734 1.00 46.85 2.10
N ASN A 735 0.14 47.86 2.19
CA ASN A 735 -0.72 48.14 3.36
C ASN A 735 -2.05 48.83 2.96
N PHE A 736 -2.94 49.06 3.93
CA PHE A 736 -4.19 49.83 3.83
C PHE A 736 -4.15 51.05 4.76
N PRO A 737 -3.25 52.03 4.53
CA PRO A 737 -2.90 53.02 5.53
C PRO A 737 -3.97 54.10 5.75
N LYS A 738 -4.81 54.37 4.73
CA LYS A 738 -5.83 55.43 4.73
C LYS A 738 -7.17 54.97 5.30
N LYS A 739 -7.66 53.84 4.81
CA LYS A 739 -8.95 53.24 5.18
C LYS A 739 -8.76 51.72 5.28
N SER A 740 -9.35 51.09 6.29
CA SER A 740 -9.20 49.65 6.50
C SER A 740 -9.78 48.84 5.34
N ALA A 741 -9.29 47.62 5.11
CA ALA A 741 -9.87 46.73 4.11
C ALA A 741 -11.35 46.41 4.39
N LYS A 742 -11.74 46.30 5.67
CA LYS A 742 -13.13 46.11 6.11
C LYS A 742 -14.05 47.23 5.60
N ASP A 743 -13.56 48.47 5.60
CA ASP A 743 -14.36 49.62 5.19
C ASP A 743 -14.21 49.92 3.68
N GLY A 744 -13.66 49.00 2.89
CA GLY A 744 -13.47 49.16 1.44
C GLY A 744 -12.28 50.05 1.06
N GLY A 745 -11.25 50.13 1.91
CA GLY A 745 -10.02 50.85 1.58
C GLY A 745 -9.22 50.20 0.45
N SER A 746 -8.58 51.03 -0.37
CA SER A 746 -7.68 50.57 -1.44
C SER A 746 -6.31 50.19 -0.88
N LYS A 747 -5.70 49.14 -1.46
CA LYS A 747 -4.36 48.69 -1.12
C LYS A 747 -3.32 49.66 -1.69
N GLU A 748 -2.41 50.11 -0.84
CA GLU A 748 -1.28 50.96 -1.19
C GLU A 748 0.00 50.11 -1.26
N PHE A 749 0.79 50.29 -2.33
CA PHE A 749 2.05 49.60 -2.56
C PHE A 749 3.20 50.58 -2.37
N TYR A 750 4.30 50.10 -1.82
CA TYR A 750 5.49 50.91 -1.54
C TYR A 750 6.63 50.54 -2.48
N ARG A 751 7.57 51.48 -2.67
CA ARG A 751 8.80 51.29 -3.45
C ARG A 751 10.08 51.53 -2.65
N ASP A 752 9.98 52.08 -1.44
CA ASP A 752 11.13 52.44 -0.63
C ASP A 752 12.00 51.23 -0.28
N ILE A 753 13.32 51.47 -0.22
CA ILE A 753 14.34 50.50 0.18
C ILE A 753 14.99 51.02 1.47
N TYR A 754 14.84 50.25 2.54
CA TYR A 754 15.44 50.52 3.84
C TYR A 754 16.48 49.47 4.17
N VAL A 755 17.57 49.88 4.82
CA VAL A 755 18.59 48.96 5.35
C VAL A 755 18.92 49.28 6.80
N THR A 756 19.34 48.25 7.54
CA THR A 756 19.95 48.35 8.88
C THR A 756 21.12 47.37 8.96
N GLU A 757 22.13 47.70 9.75
CA GLU A 757 23.22 46.78 10.03
C GLU A 757 22.69 45.63 10.92
N LEU A 758 23.13 44.41 10.64
CA LEU A 758 22.84 43.26 11.49
C LEU A 758 23.82 43.24 12.67
N SER A 759 23.28 43.30 13.89
CA SER A 759 24.06 43.19 15.12
C SER A 759 23.29 42.37 16.17
N ASP A 760 23.94 42.09 17.29
CA ASP A 760 23.32 41.46 18.46
C ASP A 760 22.37 42.39 19.24
N ASP A 761 22.30 43.68 18.88
CA ASP A 761 21.47 44.68 19.56
C ASP A 761 19.97 44.42 19.36
N SER A 762 19.14 44.90 20.30
CA SER A 762 17.67 44.79 20.22
C SER A 762 17.01 45.95 19.48
N VAL A 763 17.79 46.93 19.01
CA VAL A 763 17.31 48.15 18.35
C VAL A 763 18.01 48.30 17.00
N PHE A 764 17.22 48.35 15.94
CA PHE A 764 17.71 48.63 14.60
C PHE A 764 17.65 50.12 14.26
N PHE A 765 18.63 50.59 13.49
CA PHE A 765 18.69 51.95 12.98
C PHE A 765 18.52 51.94 11.47
N TRP A 766 17.25 52.00 11.04
CA TRP A 766 16.94 51.92 9.62
C TRP A 766 17.20 53.23 8.88
N ARG A 767 17.80 53.12 7.70
CA ARG A 767 18.03 54.23 6.76
C ARG A 767 17.39 53.92 5.41
N LYS A 768 16.71 54.91 4.83
CA LYS A 768 16.23 54.84 3.44
C LYS A 768 17.43 55.06 2.51
N VAL A 769 17.71 54.10 1.63
CA VAL A 769 18.90 54.11 0.73
C VAL A 769 18.54 54.16 -0.75
N GLY A 770 17.25 54.05 -1.08
CA GLY A 770 16.74 54.21 -2.43
C GLY A 770 15.29 53.80 -2.57
N GLU A 771 14.85 53.64 -3.81
CA GLU A 771 13.50 53.25 -4.20
C GLU A 771 13.57 52.29 -5.39
N PHE A 772 12.68 51.31 -5.46
CA PHE A 772 12.44 50.53 -6.67
C PHE A 772 11.91 51.43 -7.79
N PRO A 773 12.13 51.03 -9.07
CA PRO A 773 11.56 51.75 -10.22
C PRO A 773 10.05 51.92 -10.15
N GLN A 774 9.34 51.00 -9.49
CA GLN A 774 7.90 51.03 -9.29
C GLN A 774 7.51 50.42 -7.93
N PRO A 775 6.36 50.81 -7.35
CA PRO A 775 5.83 50.15 -6.16
C PRO A 775 5.57 48.66 -6.41
N VAL A 776 5.85 47.80 -5.43
CA VAL A 776 5.76 46.34 -5.64
C VAL A 776 5.60 45.58 -4.32
N ALA A 777 4.81 44.50 -4.35
CA ALA A 777 4.69 43.51 -3.28
C ALA A 777 4.42 42.11 -3.88
N TYR A 778 4.38 41.07 -3.05
CA TYR A 778 4.02 39.69 -3.46
C TYR A 778 4.97 39.07 -4.50
N GLY A 779 6.22 39.51 -4.54
CA GLY A 779 7.29 38.85 -5.30
C GLY A 779 8.13 37.93 -4.41
N VAL A 780 9.21 37.41 -4.98
CA VAL A 780 10.21 36.59 -4.27
C VAL A 780 11.50 37.38 -4.10
N SER A 781 12.10 37.37 -2.90
CA SER A 781 13.48 37.81 -2.68
C SER A 781 14.37 36.65 -2.25
N VAL A 782 15.56 36.56 -2.84
CA VAL A 782 16.60 35.61 -2.44
C VAL A 782 17.93 36.35 -2.26
N SER A 783 18.62 36.10 -1.16
CA SER A 783 19.96 36.67 -0.92
C SER A 783 21.02 35.83 -1.66
N THR A 784 21.94 36.51 -2.33
CA THR A 784 23.08 35.93 -3.06
C THR A 784 24.38 36.59 -2.56
N SER A 785 25.54 36.10 -2.97
CA SER A 785 26.83 36.71 -2.57
C SER A 785 26.94 38.17 -3.00
N ASP A 786 26.33 38.52 -4.12
CA ASP A 786 26.51 39.82 -4.78
C ASP A 786 25.28 40.74 -4.66
N GLY A 787 24.32 40.40 -3.79
CA GLY A 787 23.09 41.19 -3.60
C GLY A 787 21.84 40.36 -3.33
N ILE A 788 20.68 41.00 -3.42
CA ILE A 788 19.36 40.39 -3.25
C ILE A 788 18.64 40.40 -4.60
N VAL A 789 18.28 39.22 -5.09
CA VAL A 789 17.50 39.08 -6.32
C VAL A 789 16.01 39.13 -5.99
N CYS A 790 15.31 40.11 -6.54
CA CYS A 790 13.87 40.34 -6.39
C CYS A 790 13.15 40.00 -7.69
N VAL A 791 12.21 39.06 -7.64
CA VAL A 791 11.55 38.45 -8.81
C VAL A 791 10.05 38.72 -8.78
N GLY A 792 9.54 39.33 -9.85
CA GLY A 792 8.10 39.54 -10.12
C GLY A 792 7.36 40.31 -9.03
N GLY A 793 6.11 39.91 -8.77
CA GLY A 793 5.21 40.55 -7.82
C GLY A 793 4.06 41.29 -8.52
N MET A 794 3.39 42.17 -7.79
CA MET A 794 2.30 42.99 -8.31
C MET A 794 2.30 44.38 -7.69
N ASN A 795 1.60 45.29 -8.36
CA ASN A 795 1.33 46.64 -7.90
C ASN A 795 -0.14 47.01 -8.15
N ALA A 796 -0.48 48.31 -8.12
CA ALA A 796 -1.84 48.78 -8.37
C ALA A 796 -2.28 48.66 -9.83
N GLU A 797 -1.34 48.53 -10.77
CA GLU A 797 -1.56 48.46 -12.22
C GLU A 797 -1.66 47.01 -12.71
N GLY A 798 -1.05 46.05 -12.00
CA GLY A 798 -1.19 44.63 -12.28
C GLY A 798 -0.01 43.79 -11.80
N THR A 799 0.03 42.56 -12.30
CA THR A 799 1.11 41.59 -12.08
C THR A 799 2.34 41.96 -12.92
N LEU A 800 3.53 41.73 -12.37
CA LEU A 800 4.82 42.12 -12.93
C LEU A 800 5.62 40.90 -13.40
N ASN A 801 6.48 41.09 -14.39
CA ASN A 801 7.48 40.11 -14.85
C ASN A 801 8.93 40.59 -14.63
N THR A 802 9.12 41.75 -14.00
CA THR A 802 10.42 42.38 -13.80
C THR A 802 11.27 41.62 -12.80
N VAL A 803 12.58 41.58 -13.02
CA VAL A 803 13.55 40.97 -12.11
C VAL A 803 14.70 41.94 -11.88
N TYR A 804 15.04 42.15 -10.61
CA TYR A 804 16.09 43.08 -10.21
C TYR A 804 17.08 42.39 -9.27
N ARG A 805 18.36 42.78 -9.34
CA ARG A 805 19.33 42.53 -8.27
C ARG A 805 19.62 43.84 -7.55
N ILE A 806 19.55 43.80 -6.22
CA ILE A 806 19.79 44.93 -5.34
C ILE A 806 21.09 44.68 -4.58
N SER A 807 22.03 45.61 -4.69
CA SER A 807 23.29 45.57 -3.92
C SER A 807 23.62 46.95 -3.34
N MET A 808 24.55 46.98 -2.38
CA MET A 808 24.99 48.23 -1.75
C MET A 808 26.23 48.78 -2.46
N GLU A 809 26.22 50.08 -2.75
CA GLU A 809 27.38 50.83 -3.24
C GLU A 809 27.93 51.72 -2.12
N ASN A 810 29.18 51.48 -1.72
CA ASN A 810 29.93 52.23 -0.70
C ASN A 810 29.16 52.47 0.62
N ASP A 811 28.36 51.49 1.05
CA ASP A 811 27.51 51.56 2.25
C ASP A 811 26.60 52.80 2.31
N LYS A 812 26.27 53.47 1.20
CA LYS A 812 25.50 54.72 1.22
C LYS A 812 24.32 54.73 0.27
N LYS A 813 24.41 54.00 -0.84
CA LYS A 813 23.38 54.00 -1.88
C LYS A 813 23.12 52.57 -2.35
N VAL A 814 21.90 52.34 -2.81
CA VAL A 814 21.53 51.08 -3.46
C VAL A 814 21.80 51.12 -4.96
N LEU A 815 22.38 50.04 -5.49
CA LEU A 815 22.47 49.75 -6.91
C LEU A 815 21.35 48.77 -7.29
N ILE A 816 20.63 49.07 -8.37
CA ILE A 816 19.57 48.21 -8.90
C ILE A 816 19.97 47.78 -10.31
N GLU A 817 20.37 46.53 -10.45
CA GLU A 817 20.68 45.89 -11.73
C GLU A 817 19.41 45.23 -12.29
N VAL A 818 19.13 45.43 -13.57
CA VAL A 818 18.03 44.76 -14.27
C VAL A 818 18.51 43.39 -14.75
N LEU A 819 17.81 42.34 -14.32
CA LEU A 819 18.07 40.96 -14.75
C LEU A 819 17.06 40.53 -15.84
N PRO A 820 17.29 39.39 -16.52
CA PRO A 820 16.32 38.84 -17.47
C PRO A 820 14.92 38.74 -16.86
N SER A 821 13.95 39.33 -17.54
CA SER A 821 12.55 39.33 -17.11
C SER A 821 11.95 37.93 -17.18
N LEU A 822 10.95 37.68 -16.35
CA LEU A 822 10.20 36.43 -16.36
C LEU A 822 9.48 36.24 -17.72
N PRO A 823 9.30 34.98 -18.18
CA PRO A 823 8.58 34.69 -19.42
C PRO A 823 7.08 35.07 -19.40
N CYS A 824 6.53 35.34 -18.21
CA CYS A 824 5.15 35.71 -17.98
C CYS A 824 5.04 36.56 -16.69
N ALA A 825 3.92 37.24 -16.51
CA ALA A 825 3.67 38.00 -15.28
C ALA A 825 3.35 37.03 -14.14
N LEU A 826 4.08 37.14 -13.03
CA LEU A 826 3.92 36.26 -11.86
C LEU A 826 3.92 37.04 -10.54
N ASP A 827 2.93 36.77 -9.69
CA ASP A 827 2.83 37.24 -8.31
C ASP A 827 2.46 36.09 -7.36
N ASN A 828 2.67 36.30 -6.05
CA ASN A 828 2.32 35.36 -5.00
C ASN A 828 2.93 33.95 -5.18
N MET A 829 4.07 33.87 -5.86
CA MET A 829 4.89 32.67 -5.98
C MET A 829 5.87 32.56 -4.81
N SER A 830 6.49 31.40 -4.65
CA SER A 830 7.60 31.20 -3.71
C SER A 830 8.89 30.95 -4.49
N GLY A 831 10.04 31.28 -3.90
CA GLY A 831 11.31 30.92 -4.51
C GLY A 831 12.46 30.92 -3.52
N CYS A 832 13.54 30.28 -3.93
CA CYS A 832 14.78 30.15 -3.17
C CYS A 832 15.95 29.97 -4.14
N ILE A 833 17.17 29.96 -3.61
CA ILE A 833 18.39 29.81 -4.39
C ILE A 833 19.11 28.50 -4.04
N LEU A 834 19.65 27.83 -5.05
CA LEU A 834 20.53 26.68 -4.92
C LEU A 834 21.79 26.92 -5.75
N GLY A 835 22.94 27.06 -5.08
CA GLY A 835 24.16 27.52 -5.73
C GLY A 835 23.93 28.89 -6.38
N ASN A 836 24.15 28.99 -7.68
CA ASN A 836 23.90 30.22 -8.46
C ASN A 836 22.59 30.17 -9.26
N THR A 837 21.69 29.23 -8.95
CA THR A 837 20.41 29.08 -9.64
C THR A 837 19.24 29.49 -8.74
N VAL A 838 18.49 30.51 -9.17
CA VAL A 838 17.24 30.92 -8.54
C VAL A 838 16.10 30.05 -9.05
N TYR A 839 15.27 29.53 -8.15
CA TYR A 839 14.08 28.74 -8.47
C TYR A 839 12.83 29.47 -7.99
N ILE A 840 11.76 29.44 -8.81
CA ILE A 840 10.45 29.98 -8.44
C ILE A 840 9.35 28.98 -8.77
N ALA A 841 8.34 28.86 -7.90
CA ALA A 841 7.25 27.90 -8.01
C ALA A 841 5.89 28.52 -7.68
N GLY A 842 4.88 28.15 -8.46
CA GLY A 842 3.47 28.48 -8.23
C GLY A 842 3.14 29.95 -8.50
N GLY A 843 2.21 30.49 -7.72
CA GLY A 843 1.72 31.86 -7.85
C GLY A 843 0.66 32.03 -8.93
N ASN A 844 0.28 33.28 -9.16
CA ASN A 844 -0.64 33.69 -10.22
C ASN A 844 0.13 33.95 -11.51
N LYS A 845 0.02 33.02 -12.46
CA LYS A 845 0.52 33.22 -13.83
C LYS A 845 -0.53 33.95 -14.63
N ASP A 846 -0.20 35.16 -15.08
CA ASP A 846 -1.09 36.00 -15.88
C ASP A 846 -2.48 36.15 -15.21
N GLY A 847 -2.49 36.34 -13.89
CA GLY A 847 -3.69 36.50 -13.06
C GLY A 847 -4.42 35.20 -12.68
N LYS A 848 -3.88 34.02 -13.01
CA LYS A 848 -4.51 32.72 -12.68
C LYS A 848 -3.62 31.85 -11.79
N PRO A 849 -4.18 31.16 -10.78
CA PRO A 849 -3.43 30.19 -9.97
C PRO A 849 -2.72 29.17 -10.87
N SER A 850 -1.45 28.85 -10.57
CA SER A 850 -0.65 27.98 -11.44
C SER A 850 0.21 26.96 -10.69
N ASN A 851 0.76 26.01 -11.47
CA ASN A 851 1.71 24.98 -11.05
C ASN A 851 3.13 25.22 -11.58
N VAL A 852 3.39 26.41 -12.15
CA VAL A 852 4.60 26.66 -12.91
C VAL A 852 5.84 26.57 -12.05
N PHE A 853 6.93 26.11 -12.66
CA PHE A 853 8.23 26.02 -12.05
C PHE A 853 9.30 26.53 -13.02
N TYR A 854 10.05 27.55 -12.61
CA TYR A 854 11.09 28.15 -13.43
C TYR A 854 12.41 28.24 -12.65
N CYS A 855 13.51 28.29 -13.39
CA CYS A 855 14.81 28.63 -12.84
C CYS A 855 15.56 29.66 -13.69
N LEU A 856 16.46 30.41 -13.04
CA LEU A 856 17.40 31.34 -13.66
C LEU A 856 18.79 31.08 -13.09
N ASN A 857 19.75 30.77 -13.96
CA ASN A 857 21.16 30.67 -13.57
C ASN A 857 21.83 32.05 -13.66
N LEU A 858 22.29 32.55 -12.52
CA LEU A 858 22.88 33.89 -12.38
C LEU A 858 24.26 34.04 -13.04
N GLU A 859 24.96 32.94 -13.33
CA GLU A 859 26.21 32.96 -14.11
C GLU A 859 25.97 32.90 -15.62
N LYS A 860 24.74 32.60 -16.03
CA LYS A 860 24.37 32.36 -17.43
C LYS A 860 23.15 33.17 -17.83
N LEU A 861 23.16 34.46 -17.51
CA LEU A 861 22.01 35.35 -17.71
C LEU A 861 21.52 35.41 -19.17
N LEU A 862 22.40 35.17 -20.16
CA LEU A 862 22.04 35.11 -21.58
C LEU A 862 21.12 33.92 -21.93
N GLU A 863 21.12 32.85 -21.13
CA GLU A 863 20.20 31.72 -21.30
C GLU A 863 18.77 32.06 -20.86
N GLY A 864 18.61 33.13 -20.06
CA GLY A 864 17.32 33.56 -19.53
C GLY A 864 16.68 32.56 -18.56
N TRP A 865 15.38 32.74 -18.33
CA TRP A 865 14.59 31.83 -17.48
C TRP A 865 14.26 30.54 -18.21
N GLN A 866 14.52 29.41 -17.57
CA GLN A 866 14.19 28.08 -18.06
C GLN A 866 12.93 27.55 -17.38
N LYS A 867 12.00 26.98 -18.17
CA LYS A 867 10.84 26.27 -17.63
C LYS A 867 11.23 24.85 -17.23
N LEU A 868 10.90 24.47 -16.01
CA LEU A 868 11.07 23.12 -15.47
C LEU A 868 9.72 22.38 -15.47
N PRO A 869 9.69 21.06 -15.19
CA PRO A 869 8.44 20.33 -15.05
C PRO A 869 7.56 20.94 -13.94
N ASP A 870 6.31 21.27 -14.30
CA ASP A 870 5.32 21.78 -13.36
C ASP A 870 5.14 20.80 -12.19
N PHE A 871 4.95 21.31 -10.97
CA PHE A 871 4.71 20.43 -9.82
C PHE A 871 3.31 19.81 -9.91
N PRO A 872 3.14 18.54 -9.49
CA PRO A 872 1.86 17.84 -9.64
C PRO A 872 0.78 18.40 -8.71
N GLY A 873 -0.48 18.02 -8.96
CA GLY A 873 -1.61 18.37 -8.08
C GLY A 873 -2.22 19.74 -8.37
N LEU A 874 -2.95 20.29 -7.39
CA LEU A 874 -3.68 21.54 -7.53
C LEU A 874 -2.73 22.74 -7.65
N PRO A 875 -3.11 23.80 -8.39
CA PRO A 875 -2.38 25.07 -8.41
C PRO A 875 -2.17 25.66 -7.01
N ARG A 876 -1.05 26.36 -6.78
CA ARG A 876 -0.71 26.90 -5.46
C ARG A 876 -0.27 28.37 -5.54
N ILE A 877 -1.06 29.24 -4.92
CA ILE A 877 -0.75 30.63 -4.59
C ILE A 877 -0.22 30.68 -3.16
N GLN A 878 0.82 31.50 -2.93
CA GLN A 878 1.54 31.62 -1.66
C GLN A 878 1.92 30.27 -1.01
N PRO A 879 2.52 29.33 -1.78
CA PRO A 879 3.20 28.21 -1.14
C PRO A 879 4.46 28.69 -0.40
N VAL A 880 5.07 27.81 0.37
CA VAL A 880 6.40 28.04 0.96
C VAL A 880 7.40 27.10 0.34
N CYS A 881 8.65 27.54 0.18
CA CYS A 881 9.71 26.68 -0.35
C CYS A 881 11.05 26.93 0.33
N ALA A 882 11.91 25.91 0.29
CA ALA A 882 13.30 25.99 0.71
C ALA A 882 14.15 24.99 -0.10
N VAL A 883 15.45 25.21 -0.13
CA VAL A 883 16.42 24.26 -0.67
C VAL A 883 17.18 23.64 0.49
N GLN A 884 17.34 22.32 0.46
CA GLN A 884 18.08 21.57 1.47
C GLN A 884 18.59 20.25 0.87
N THR A 885 19.50 19.55 1.55
CA THR A 885 19.95 18.22 1.13
C THR A 885 18.88 17.15 1.41
N ASP A 886 18.69 16.21 0.48
CA ASP A 886 17.79 15.07 0.60
C ASP A 886 18.39 13.94 1.45
N VAL A 887 17.65 12.81 1.57
CA VAL A 887 18.09 11.61 2.31
C VAL A 887 19.40 11.00 1.81
N THR A 888 19.83 11.36 0.60
CA THR A 888 21.10 10.91 -0.02
C THR A 888 22.20 11.96 0.10
N GLY A 889 21.94 13.10 0.75
CA GLY A 889 22.86 14.21 0.89
C GLY A 889 22.94 15.11 -0.36
N ARG A 890 22.00 14.99 -1.30
CA ARG A 890 22.01 15.78 -2.55
C ARG A 890 21.06 16.97 -2.44
N PRO A 891 21.38 18.15 -3.00
CA PRO A 891 20.48 19.29 -2.94
C PRO A 891 19.15 19.03 -3.65
N ALA A 892 18.06 19.47 -3.03
CA ALA A 892 16.71 19.35 -3.54
C ALA A 892 15.86 20.60 -3.20
N PHE A 893 14.85 20.88 -4.03
CA PHE A 893 13.91 21.97 -3.85
C PHE A 893 12.63 21.44 -3.21
N TYR A 894 12.23 22.02 -2.09
CA TYR A 894 11.06 21.60 -1.31
C TYR A 894 9.97 22.66 -1.41
N LEU A 895 8.72 22.22 -1.55
CA LEU A 895 7.54 23.08 -1.67
C LEU A 895 6.41 22.54 -0.79
N TRP A 896 5.76 23.39 0.00
CA TRP A 896 4.58 23.02 0.79
C TRP A 896 3.50 24.09 0.76
N GLY A 897 2.28 23.67 1.11
CA GLY A 897 1.19 24.60 1.37
C GLY A 897 0.66 25.29 0.11
N GLY A 898 0.08 26.47 0.30
CA GLY A 898 -0.52 27.29 -0.74
C GLY A 898 -2.00 26.99 -0.97
N PHE A 899 -2.67 27.90 -1.69
CA PHE A 899 -4.11 27.83 -1.96
C PHE A 899 -4.43 28.19 -3.41
N ALA A 900 -5.65 27.90 -3.85
CA ALA A 900 -6.16 28.41 -5.11
C ALA A 900 -7.60 28.89 -4.94
N VAL A 901 -7.91 30.04 -5.54
CA VAL A 901 -9.29 30.49 -5.69
C VAL A 901 -10.00 29.62 -6.74
N GLY A 902 -11.32 29.48 -6.62
CA GLY A 902 -12.09 28.73 -7.61
C GLY A 902 -12.12 29.44 -8.96
N VAL A 903 -11.71 28.75 -10.02
CA VAL A 903 -11.68 29.26 -11.40
C VAL A 903 -12.32 28.22 -12.33
N GLY A 904 -13.14 28.66 -13.28
CA GLY A 904 -13.67 27.79 -14.35
C GLY A 904 -14.49 26.59 -13.85
N GLY A 905 -15.20 26.72 -12.72
CA GLY A 905 -15.98 25.64 -12.12
C GLY A 905 -15.22 24.74 -11.14
N SER A 906 -13.90 24.89 -11.00
CA SER A 906 -13.14 24.21 -9.94
C SER A 906 -13.36 24.88 -8.58
N PRO A 907 -13.55 24.11 -7.49
CA PRO A 907 -13.72 24.67 -6.16
C PRO A 907 -12.41 25.26 -5.63
N ALA A 908 -12.51 26.26 -4.77
CA ALA A 908 -11.35 26.79 -4.06
C ALA A 908 -10.70 25.72 -3.16
N SER A 909 -9.38 25.75 -3.10
CA SER A 909 -8.55 24.74 -2.42
C SER A 909 -7.49 25.35 -1.51
N LEU A 910 -7.13 24.61 -0.48
CA LEU A 910 -5.99 24.88 0.39
C LEU A 910 -5.18 23.59 0.51
N SER A 911 -3.96 23.59 -0.03
CA SER A 911 -3.05 22.46 0.06
C SER A 911 -2.30 22.49 1.38
N LEU A 912 -2.18 21.34 2.03
CA LEU A 912 -1.42 21.17 3.29
C LEU A 912 -0.16 20.33 3.09
N ASP A 913 -0.16 19.47 2.07
CA ASP A 913 0.95 18.63 1.67
C ASP A 913 2.00 19.40 0.86
N GLY A 914 3.03 18.69 0.39
CA GLY A 914 4.10 19.29 -0.40
C GLY A 914 4.69 18.35 -1.45
N TYR A 915 5.72 18.84 -2.13
CA TYR A 915 6.52 18.11 -3.08
C TYR A 915 8.01 18.46 -2.94
N VAL A 916 8.88 17.48 -3.22
CA VAL A 916 10.31 17.68 -3.39
C VAL A 916 10.70 17.47 -4.85
N TYR A 917 11.45 18.39 -5.42
CA TYR A 917 12.05 18.29 -6.75
C TYR A 917 13.52 17.96 -6.63
N SER A 918 13.96 16.92 -7.36
CA SER A 918 15.37 16.55 -7.47
C SER A 918 15.94 17.10 -8.78
N PRO A 919 16.82 18.13 -8.74
CA PRO A 919 17.46 18.67 -9.94
C PRO A 919 18.22 17.62 -10.76
N ASN A 920 18.79 16.61 -10.09
CA ASN A 920 19.57 15.55 -10.74
C ASN A 920 18.70 14.61 -11.58
N SER A 921 17.46 14.34 -11.16
CA SER A 921 16.56 13.41 -11.86
C SER A 921 15.46 14.12 -12.66
N GLY A 922 15.24 15.41 -12.41
CA GLY A 922 14.16 16.19 -13.00
C GLY A 922 12.76 15.80 -12.51
N LYS A 923 12.63 15.11 -11.37
CA LYS A 923 11.36 14.54 -10.89
C LYS A 923 10.89 15.15 -9.57
N TRP A 924 9.56 15.23 -9.45
CA TRP A 924 8.83 15.57 -8.23
C TRP A 924 8.40 14.31 -7.46
N THR A 925 8.49 14.35 -6.13
CA THR A 925 8.00 13.32 -5.21
C THR A 925 7.14 13.96 -4.11
N SER A 926 6.09 13.27 -3.65
CA SER A 926 5.17 13.81 -2.63
C SER A 926 5.80 13.89 -1.23
N LEU A 927 5.45 14.93 -0.49
CA LEU A 927 5.86 15.16 0.90
C LEU A 927 4.65 15.24 1.84
N PRO A 928 4.78 14.81 3.10
CA PRO A 928 3.71 14.91 4.08
C PRO A 928 3.45 16.36 4.49
N ALA A 929 2.21 16.65 4.90
CA ALA A 929 1.82 17.89 5.54
C ALA A 929 2.46 18.04 6.93
N PRO A 930 2.76 19.28 7.39
CA PRO A 930 3.20 19.50 8.76
C PRO A 930 2.07 19.20 9.75
N VAL A 931 2.46 18.76 10.95
CA VAL A 931 1.53 18.44 12.04
C VAL A 931 1.97 19.11 13.34
N ASN A 932 1.00 19.47 14.20
CA ASN A 932 1.27 19.90 15.58
C ASN A 932 1.62 18.69 16.48
N ARG A 933 1.94 18.96 17.76
CA ARG A 933 2.27 17.92 18.75
C ARG A 933 1.12 16.92 18.99
N GLN A 934 -0.12 17.28 18.68
CA GLN A 934 -1.32 16.44 18.79
C GLN A 934 -1.59 15.61 17.52
N GLY A 935 -0.78 15.78 16.47
CA GLY A 935 -0.90 15.10 15.18
C GLY A 935 -1.87 15.76 14.19
N GLU A 936 -2.35 16.96 14.47
CA GLU A 936 -3.26 17.70 13.59
C GLU A 936 -2.48 18.44 12.51
N THR A 937 -2.94 18.38 11.27
CA THR A 937 -2.29 19.08 10.15
C THR A 937 -2.34 20.60 10.31
N ILE A 938 -1.25 21.26 9.92
CA ILE A 938 -1.10 22.72 9.94
C ILE A 938 -1.03 23.22 8.49
N SER A 939 -1.56 24.41 8.21
CA SER A 939 -1.34 25.07 6.91
C SER A 939 -0.12 25.97 6.96
N LEU A 940 0.66 25.94 5.88
CA LEU A 940 1.76 26.88 5.64
C LEU A 940 1.40 27.92 4.56
N GLY A 941 0.15 27.96 4.09
CA GLY A 941 -0.28 28.92 3.07
C GLY A 941 -0.09 30.36 3.55
N GLY A 942 0.70 31.14 2.81
CA GLY A 942 1.08 32.50 3.20
C GLY A 942 2.10 32.58 4.33
N GLY A 943 2.70 31.46 4.76
CA GLY A 943 3.81 31.44 5.72
C GLY A 943 5.17 31.65 5.07
N THR A 944 6.22 31.19 5.74
CA THR A 944 7.60 31.18 5.23
C THR A 944 8.26 29.83 5.47
N ALA A 945 9.29 29.53 4.68
CA ALA A 945 10.21 28.40 4.91
C ALA A 945 11.65 28.86 4.68
N VAL A 946 12.57 28.42 5.54
CA VAL A 946 14.01 28.71 5.44
C VAL A 946 14.82 27.46 5.72
N ALA A 947 15.96 27.30 5.04
CA ALA A 947 16.91 26.24 5.34
C ALA A 947 17.70 26.59 6.60
N TRP A 948 17.96 25.60 7.46
CA TRP A 948 18.80 25.77 8.64
C TRP A 948 19.68 24.53 8.88
N GLY A 949 20.98 24.75 9.04
CA GLY A 949 21.97 23.67 9.07
C GLY A 949 21.90 22.78 7.82
N ASP A 950 22.31 21.52 7.98
CA ASP A 950 22.54 20.61 6.85
C ASP A 950 21.32 19.73 6.50
N SER A 951 20.25 19.79 7.30
CA SER A 951 19.10 18.88 7.15
C SER A 951 17.75 19.46 7.55
N LEU A 952 17.67 20.68 8.08
CA LEU A 952 16.39 21.22 8.54
C LEU A 952 15.86 22.26 7.56
N ILE A 953 14.55 22.22 7.39
CA ILE A 953 13.75 23.31 6.83
C ILE A 953 12.82 23.78 7.93
N LEU A 954 12.97 25.04 8.33
CA LEU A 954 12.18 25.69 9.36
C LEU A 954 11.04 26.46 8.72
N CYS A 955 9.80 26.20 9.16
CA CYS A 955 8.60 26.84 8.66
C CYS A 955 7.86 27.53 9.80
N MET A 956 7.28 28.69 9.51
CA MET A 956 6.49 29.46 10.47
C MET A 956 5.46 30.35 9.76
N GLY A 957 4.45 30.78 10.52
CA GLY A 957 3.36 31.58 9.98
C GLY A 957 2.43 30.82 9.05
N GLY A 958 1.53 31.58 8.42
CA GLY A 958 0.48 31.07 7.55
C GLY A 958 -0.91 31.07 8.19
N VAL A 959 -1.92 30.93 7.34
CA VAL A 959 -3.33 31.03 7.71
C VAL A 959 -3.84 29.79 8.45
N ASN A 960 -4.92 29.93 9.22
CA ASN A 960 -5.59 28.76 9.78
C ASN A 960 -6.33 27.97 8.69
N LYS A 961 -6.13 26.65 8.66
CA LYS A 961 -6.66 25.81 7.57
C LYS A 961 -8.19 25.82 7.47
N ASP A 962 -8.89 25.79 8.59
CA ASP A 962 -10.35 25.61 8.62
C ASP A 962 -11.04 26.94 8.33
N ILE A 963 -10.61 27.99 9.03
CA ILE A 963 -11.15 29.35 8.85
C ILE A 963 -10.89 29.86 7.44
N PHE A 964 -9.67 29.68 6.92
CA PHE A 964 -9.30 30.23 5.62
C PHE A 964 -9.94 29.44 4.47
N LEU A 965 -10.00 28.11 4.53
CA LEU A 965 -10.65 27.32 3.49
C LEU A 965 -12.17 27.60 3.44
N GLN A 966 -12.80 27.81 4.60
CA GLN A 966 -14.20 28.24 4.65
C GLN A 966 -14.37 29.61 3.98
N ALA A 967 -13.51 30.58 4.32
CA ALA A 967 -13.56 31.91 3.73
C ALA A 967 -13.33 31.89 2.21
N LEU A 968 -12.40 31.07 1.71
CA LEU A 968 -12.16 30.90 0.27
C LEU A 968 -13.37 30.34 -0.49
N ARG A 969 -14.17 29.48 0.14
CA ARG A 969 -15.34 28.85 -0.48
C ARG A 969 -16.60 29.70 -0.36
N LYS A 970 -16.79 30.33 0.80
CA LYS A 970 -17.95 31.16 1.10
C LYS A 970 -17.58 32.17 2.20
N PRO A 971 -17.13 33.37 1.84
CA PRO A 971 -16.82 34.42 2.80
C PRO A 971 -18.06 34.77 3.64
N ALA A 972 -17.96 34.75 4.96
CA ALA A 972 -19.00 35.29 5.82
C ALA A 972 -19.02 36.83 5.72
N PRO A 973 -20.20 37.50 5.80
CA PRO A 973 -20.29 38.96 5.69
C PRO A 973 -19.42 39.71 6.72
N ASP A 974 -19.22 39.12 7.90
CA ASP A 974 -18.42 39.66 9.00
C ASP A 974 -16.97 39.17 9.00
N TYR A 975 -16.52 38.41 8.00
CA TYR A 975 -15.18 37.82 7.95
C TYR A 975 -14.05 38.83 8.18
N LEU A 976 -14.13 40.05 7.64
CA LEU A 976 -13.12 41.11 7.83
C LEU A 976 -13.22 41.83 9.19
N SER A 977 -14.31 41.62 9.93
CA SER A 977 -14.63 42.34 11.17
C SER A 977 -14.15 41.68 12.45
N HIS A 978 -13.81 40.39 12.42
CA HIS A 978 -13.35 39.69 13.61
C HIS A 978 -12.01 40.22 14.16
N PRO A 979 -11.74 40.08 15.47
CA PRO A 979 -10.44 40.44 16.05
C PRO A 979 -9.32 39.47 15.58
N VAL A 980 -8.05 39.84 15.79
CA VAL A 980 -6.87 39.10 15.28
C VAL A 980 -6.88 37.63 15.74
N GLU A 981 -7.21 37.41 17.00
CA GLU A 981 -7.17 36.09 17.66
C GLU A 981 -8.15 35.11 17.04
N TRP A 982 -9.23 35.60 16.43
CA TRP A 982 -10.25 34.78 15.78
C TRP A 982 -9.70 34.05 14.55
N TYR A 983 -8.78 34.66 13.80
CA TYR A 983 -8.23 34.08 12.57
C TYR A 983 -7.24 32.94 12.84
N ARG A 984 -6.71 32.86 14.06
CA ARG A 984 -5.84 31.76 14.54
C ARG A 984 -4.69 31.43 13.58
N PHE A 985 -4.02 32.45 13.06
CA PHE A 985 -2.83 32.26 12.23
C PHE A 985 -1.78 31.41 12.95
N ASN A 986 -1.01 30.65 12.19
CA ASN A 986 -0.12 29.63 12.70
C ASN A 986 1.03 30.24 13.52
N CYS A 987 1.07 29.95 14.83
CA CYS A 987 2.15 30.38 15.73
C CYS A 987 3.33 29.40 15.78
N PHE A 988 3.25 28.24 15.15
CA PHE A 988 4.24 27.19 15.39
C PHE A 988 5.51 27.40 14.56
N LEU A 989 6.67 27.30 15.24
CA LEU A 989 7.94 26.98 14.60
C LEU A 989 7.98 25.47 14.33
N LEU A 990 7.99 25.11 13.06
CA LEU A 990 7.97 23.73 12.57
C LEU A 990 9.31 23.41 11.90
N ALA A 991 9.85 22.23 12.15
CA ALA A 991 11.05 21.74 11.49
C ALA A 991 10.71 20.49 10.67
N TYR A 992 11.05 20.50 9.38
CA TYR A 992 11.11 19.30 8.57
C TYR A 992 12.56 18.84 8.47
N ASN A 993 12.84 17.64 8.96
CA ASN A 993 14.15 17.01 8.80
C ASN A 993 14.17 16.24 7.48
N THR A 994 14.98 16.71 6.53
CA THR A 994 15.04 16.15 5.18
C THR A 994 15.75 14.81 5.10
N HIS A 995 16.62 14.48 6.05
CA HIS A 995 17.31 13.18 6.12
C HIS A 995 16.44 12.09 6.75
N ARG A 996 15.50 12.49 7.62
CA ARG A 996 14.55 11.59 8.30
C ARG A 996 13.15 11.60 7.67
N GLU A 997 12.91 12.53 6.75
CA GLU A 997 11.63 12.82 6.11
C GLU A 997 10.47 13.03 7.11
N LYS A 998 10.75 13.73 8.22
CA LYS A 998 9.80 13.89 9.34
C LYS A 998 9.64 15.34 9.79
N TRP A 999 8.40 15.70 10.07
CA TRP A 999 8.03 16.96 10.73
C TRP A 999 8.18 16.85 12.25
N GLN A 1000 8.56 17.97 12.87
CA GLN A 1000 8.54 18.19 14.31
C GLN A 1000 8.06 19.61 14.63
N THR A 1001 7.14 19.73 15.57
CA THR A 1001 6.80 21.04 16.16
C THR A 1001 7.81 21.39 17.23
N ILE A 1002 8.57 22.48 17.01
CA ILE A 1002 9.59 22.96 17.93
C ILE A 1002 8.92 23.73 19.07
N GLU A 1003 8.26 24.85 18.76
CA GLU A 1003 7.65 25.74 19.76
C GLU A 1003 6.46 26.52 19.16
N CYS A 1004 5.54 27.02 20.01
CA CYS A 1004 4.55 28.03 19.58
C CYS A 1004 5.06 29.42 19.99
N ILE A 1005 5.28 30.27 19.00
CA ILE A 1005 5.79 31.62 19.12
C ILE A 1005 4.69 32.56 18.61
N PRO A 1006 3.86 33.15 19.50
CA PRO A 1006 2.71 33.97 19.10
C PRO A 1006 3.06 35.10 18.12
N ALA A 1007 4.25 35.68 18.23
CA ALA A 1007 4.73 36.73 17.32
C ALA A 1007 4.82 36.26 15.85
N THR A 1008 4.94 34.95 15.59
CA THR A 1008 5.01 34.41 14.22
C THR A 1008 3.64 34.16 13.58
N ALA A 1009 2.54 34.35 14.31
CA ALA A 1009 1.15 34.14 13.85
C ALA A 1009 0.72 35.19 12.82
N ARG A 1010 1.33 35.15 11.64
CA ARG A 1010 1.22 36.14 10.57
C ARG A 1010 1.22 35.46 9.20
N ALA A 1011 0.62 36.11 8.21
CA ALA A 1011 0.76 35.73 6.80
C ALA A 1011 1.51 36.82 6.02
N GLY A 1012 2.22 36.44 4.95
CA GLY A 1012 2.98 37.35 4.10
C GLY A 1012 4.07 38.13 4.84
N ALA A 1013 4.62 37.56 5.92
CA ALA A 1013 5.85 38.05 6.55
C ALA A 1013 7.06 37.51 5.78
N ALA A 1014 8.15 38.27 5.77
CA ALA A 1014 9.42 37.77 5.27
C ALA A 1014 10.23 37.13 6.40
N CYS A 1015 11.13 36.20 6.06
CA CYS A 1015 12.04 35.60 7.03
C CYS A 1015 13.45 35.56 6.48
N VAL A 1016 14.39 36.03 7.30
CA VAL A 1016 15.80 36.14 6.94
C VAL A 1016 16.62 35.38 7.96
N VAL A 1017 17.56 34.56 7.47
CA VAL A 1017 18.48 33.78 8.31
C VAL A 1017 19.82 34.51 8.37
N TRP A 1018 20.36 34.69 9.58
CA TRP A 1018 21.71 35.21 9.80
C TRP A 1018 22.38 34.47 10.96
N GLY A 1019 23.34 33.59 10.63
CA GLY A 1019 23.98 32.73 11.62
C GLY A 1019 22.97 31.85 12.37
N LYS A 1020 22.84 32.06 13.68
CA LYS A 1020 21.89 31.35 14.56
C LYS A 1020 20.53 32.04 14.67
N ASP A 1021 20.38 33.24 14.11
CA ASP A 1021 19.19 34.06 14.26
C ASP A 1021 18.28 33.99 13.03
N LEU A 1022 16.97 33.93 13.28
CA LEU A 1022 15.92 34.15 12.30
C LEU A 1022 15.27 35.51 12.57
N PHE A 1023 15.22 36.37 11.57
CA PHE A 1023 14.48 37.63 11.63
C PHE A 1023 13.16 37.47 10.89
N TYR A 1024 12.06 37.43 11.64
CA TYR A 1024 10.70 37.36 11.11
C TYR A 1024 10.11 38.78 11.00
N ILE A 1025 9.86 39.22 9.78
CA ILE A 1025 9.75 40.63 9.41
C ILE A 1025 8.32 40.94 8.95
N ASN A 1026 7.68 41.87 9.66
CA ASN A 1026 6.38 42.45 9.32
C ASN A 1026 5.28 41.39 9.10
N GLY A 1027 4.44 41.56 8.07
CA GLY A 1027 3.36 40.65 7.69
C GLY A 1027 1.96 41.16 8.04
N GLU A 1028 0.99 40.27 7.89
CA GLU A 1028 -0.42 40.46 8.12
C GLU A 1028 -0.87 39.72 9.38
N LEU A 1029 -1.49 40.43 10.33
CA LEU A 1029 -2.06 39.85 11.55
C LEU A 1029 -3.48 39.28 11.31
N LYS A 1030 -4.21 39.93 10.40
CA LYS A 1030 -5.53 39.53 9.91
C LYS A 1030 -5.76 40.23 8.55
N PRO A 1031 -6.70 39.76 7.72
CA PRO A 1031 -7.08 40.42 6.47
C PRO A 1031 -7.12 41.96 6.58
N GLY A 1032 -6.19 42.62 5.90
CA GLY A 1032 -6.08 44.08 5.82
C GLY A 1032 -5.35 44.81 6.96
N ILE A 1033 -4.87 44.11 8.00
CA ILE A 1033 -4.10 44.71 9.10
C ILE A 1033 -2.66 44.22 9.07
N ARG A 1034 -1.71 45.16 8.99
CA ARG A 1034 -0.26 44.91 8.94
C ARG A 1034 0.40 45.18 10.29
N THR A 1035 1.62 44.70 10.45
CA THR A 1035 2.45 44.97 11.64
C THR A 1035 3.84 45.49 11.25
N PRO A 1036 4.37 46.50 11.96
CA PRO A 1036 5.76 46.94 11.82
C PRO A 1036 6.75 46.02 12.57
N GLU A 1037 6.25 45.05 13.32
CA GLU A 1037 7.07 44.25 14.23
C GLU A 1037 8.05 43.34 13.48
N ILE A 1038 9.30 43.34 13.94
CA ILE A 1038 10.34 42.40 13.55
C ILE A 1038 10.70 41.57 14.78
N THR A 1039 10.73 40.25 14.65
CA THR A 1039 11.04 39.32 15.75
C THR A 1039 12.33 38.57 15.43
N ARG A 1040 13.32 38.64 16.31
CA ARG A 1040 14.52 37.80 16.28
C ARG A 1040 14.26 36.51 17.06
N ILE A 1041 14.53 35.37 16.46
CA ILE A 1041 14.42 34.04 17.07
C ILE A 1041 15.80 33.39 17.00
N ARG A 1042 16.41 33.16 18.17
CA ARG A 1042 17.75 32.56 18.26
C ARG A 1042 17.66 31.06 18.45
N LEU A 1043 18.43 30.31 17.67
CA LEU A 1043 18.38 28.86 17.59
C LEU A 1043 19.70 28.18 17.97
N GLU A 1044 19.62 27.01 18.60
CA GLU A 1044 20.75 26.12 18.86
C GLU A 1044 20.43 24.67 18.48
N LYS A 1045 21.46 23.91 18.08
CA LYS A 1045 21.31 22.51 17.65
C LYS A 1045 20.86 21.61 18.78
#